data_AF-A0A6P1J4S4-F1
#
_entry.id   AF-A0A6P1J4S4-F1
#
_cell.length_a   1.000
_cell.length_b   1.000
_cell.length_c   1.000
_cell.angle_alpha   90.00
_cell.angle_beta   90.00
_cell.angle_gamma   90.00
#
_symmetry.space_group_name_H-M   'P 1'
#
loop_
_entity.id
_entity.type
_entity.pdbx_description
1 polymer ?
#
loop_
_entity_poly.entity_id
_entity_poly.type
_entity_poly.pdbx_seq_one_letter_code
_entity_poly.pdbx_strand_id
1 'polypeptide(L)'
;MSTARRTRRKAGRIAALATSAALAAGALLALPAAAAPAQAADAFRITPNPAAAGESFEGWGTSLVWFANATGNYPEALREELYQKVFGDDGLDLNIARYNIGGGNASDVKDYLRPGGAVEGWWKQNPAGDAATYGGTSTNYADRDALLAKWNAGDASSYDWTSDETQRWWVEKLAEEKQISHWEAFANSAPYFMTESGYVSGGFNASSEQLKPAAEAKFAQYLATVTAHMEDEYGIEFDTLDPFNEPNTNYWGTQLTNGVPTGGRQEGMHMGPTRQADLIPDVAAALAASSSDAGIAAMDETNPSIFKTNWAAYSAAVRAEVDRMNVHTYGTSDRLAVRDLAKQADKDLWMSEIEGNWVAGYDPVNIENGLGIAGRINDDLRELEPKAWVLWQPVEDLYNMSPKGENLNWGSIFIDLDCTPYQEGGAEVWKSARRVADAGGDSTKAPVCGVETNSKFNTIRNFTKFVHEGDHLMPTNDTSSTAAVRGDGSGATVVHTNTGATAKTVVLDLSRFGSIAAGATVTPYVTTQAASAAAPTGNALVAKPAVTIDRESRTATVTVPAKSVTSFSIDGVSGVADSAPALRDGHRYQLVGTQSGKALTGNPTGAATTITTLATDSTAAAKQSWTVREVAPGEREATRRVMLQSSDGRVLGATSAGTDLRTLSVDAAKADAATRWIVSTTDGTAYTLVNESIGLSLDVNGQSSTENTAVGVYGSNGGANQSWTPRDLAPSAAQTVAVRTTVGVAPTLPASIAPQYAWGTGAPVAVTWQRPADSAYAAAGRVEVTGTATDLFGQSIPVTALVDVGGLTATDPASLTVAAGASVAAVQAAAPTTVPARVGASTSTFAVPVAWDWTPLTTASLAAPGSVTISGTATADGQTLPATLTVLVTAGTLRNFNPDAGIVATATSSESGYGPERTRNGVDGDKGWSNWTSGTKAAQSSLTYTFPATRQVQQVSVQFQRDGGTSWAQSYQLQYQGASSTTWTAVPGYESAVALAAPADGTAPTLSATFAPVTAKAFRVVMNAYANTHLIVSETKLYESVASPAAVATLGALRVNGVGVAGFDPARGSYAVTVDGTTMPVLTAVATDSAARVRVTQPTTANGGVGTVVVTSADGTVSQTTTVTVTLKAPAALAVAVTATTRCIAGKVTLTVTAQNNASVPVSMTVASAYGSKEFTGVLPGKNASAAFSTRAASVPAGQATVTATATVDGTPVTTVIPAGYSARSC
;
A
#
# COMPACT_ATOMS: atom_id res chain seq x y z
N MET A 1 20.72 -62.17 -56.03
CA MET A 1 19.99 -61.98 -57.30
C MET A 1 18.62 -61.45 -56.96
N SER A 2 18.21 -60.26 -57.37
CA SER A 2 18.92 -59.15 -58.03
C SER A 2 17.84 -58.12 -58.33
N THR A 3 17.98 -56.81 -58.18
CA THR A 3 19.15 -55.94 -58.07
C THR A 3 18.57 -54.55 -57.80
N ALA A 4 18.98 -53.86 -56.73
CA ALA A 4 20.10 -52.91 -56.70
C ALA A 4 19.80 -51.63 -57.51
N ARG A 5 19.96 -50.43 -56.97
CA ARG A 5 21.25 -49.74 -56.79
C ARG A 5 20.94 -48.35 -56.18
N ARG A 6 21.60 -47.95 -55.09
CA ARG A 6 22.88 -47.21 -55.07
C ARG A 6 22.82 -45.76 -55.59
N THR A 7 23.35 -44.89 -54.74
CA THR A 7 24.35 -43.83 -55.03
C THR A 7 23.84 -42.52 -55.61
N ARG A 8 24.43 -41.33 -55.40
CA ARG A 8 25.59 -40.79 -54.65
C ARG A 8 25.55 -39.27 -54.92
N ARG A 9 26.00 -38.44 -53.95
CA ARG A 9 27.18 -37.52 -53.96
C ARG A 9 27.35 -36.59 -55.19
N LYS A 10 27.80 -35.34 -55.04
CA LYS A 10 29.12 -34.85 -54.54
C LYS A 10 29.06 -33.30 -54.66
N ALA A 11 29.54 -32.50 -53.72
CA ALA A 11 30.94 -32.27 -53.32
C ALA A 11 31.84 -31.63 -54.41
N GLY A 12 32.33 -30.41 -54.11
CA GLY A 12 33.76 -30.05 -54.15
C GLY A 12 34.06 -29.40 -52.78
N ARG A 13 34.96 -29.87 -51.91
CA ARG A 13 36.44 -30.05 -52.01
C ARG A 13 37.10 -28.78 -52.52
N ILE A 14 38.01 -28.16 -51.76
CA ILE A 14 39.43 -28.54 -51.55
C ILE A 14 39.90 -27.86 -50.23
N ALA A 15 40.43 -28.59 -49.22
CA ALA A 15 41.87 -28.82 -48.92
C ALA A 15 42.70 -27.50 -48.83
N ALA A 16 43.64 -27.26 -47.91
CA ALA A 16 44.54 -28.13 -47.18
C ALA A 16 45.24 -27.29 -46.07
N LEU A 17 45.47 -27.88 -44.89
CA LEU A 17 46.76 -28.15 -44.22
C LEU A 17 47.72 -26.98 -43.92
N ALA A 18 48.06 -26.90 -42.61
CA ALA A 18 49.40 -26.79 -41.99
C ALA A 18 49.42 -25.72 -40.88
N THR A 19 49.32 -26.07 -39.58
CA THR A 19 50.46 -26.33 -38.65
C THR A 19 51.53 -25.24 -38.75
N SER A 20 51.89 -24.45 -37.74
CA SER A 20 52.36 -24.85 -36.40
C SER A 20 52.66 -23.58 -35.56
N ALA A 21 52.40 -23.58 -34.26
CA ALA A 21 53.37 -23.15 -33.23
C ALA A 21 52.83 -23.41 -31.80
N ALA A 22 53.67 -24.09 -31.05
CA ALA A 22 53.52 -24.70 -29.73
C ALA A 22 53.32 -23.76 -28.52
N LEU A 23 52.56 -24.29 -27.54
CA LEU A 23 52.78 -24.33 -26.08
C LEU A 23 53.06 -23.04 -25.27
N ALA A 24 52.11 -22.67 -24.39
CA ALA A 24 52.11 -22.98 -22.94
C ALA A 24 51.47 -21.88 -22.07
N ALA A 25 50.67 -22.33 -21.10
CA ALA A 25 50.27 -21.68 -19.84
C ALA A 25 49.29 -20.49 -19.86
N GLY A 26 48.16 -20.69 -19.16
CA GLY A 26 47.24 -19.62 -18.77
C GLY A 26 45.83 -20.15 -18.53
N ALA A 27 45.59 -20.76 -17.37
CA ALA A 27 44.25 -21.04 -16.90
C ALA A 27 43.48 -19.71 -16.68
N LEU A 28 42.65 -19.33 -17.64
CA LEU A 28 41.64 -18.29 -17.48
C LEU A 28 40.36 -18.97 -16.99
N LEU A 29 40.11 -18.86 -15.69
CA LEU A 29 38.80 -19.04 -15.10
C LEU A 29 37.80 -18.19 -15.89
N ALA A 30 36.91 -18.84 -16.64
CA ALA A 30 35.75 -18.20 -17.21
C ALA A 30 34.83 -17.80 -16.05
N LEU A 31 34.99 -16.57 -15.56
CA LEU A 31 34.00 -15.93 -14.70
C LEU A 31 32.67 -15.91 -15.45
N PRO A 32 31.55 -16.30 -14.82
CA PRO A 32 30.24 -16.15 -15.43
C PRO A 32 30.04 -14.66 -15.74
N ALA A 33 29.63 -14.36 -16.97
CA ALA A 33 29.25 -13.01 -17.36
C ALA A 33 28.17 -12.53 -16.38
N ALA A 34 28.51 -11.52 -15.56
CA ALA A 34 27.57 -10.87 -14.68
C ALA A 34 26.38 -10.38 -15.53
N ALA A 35 25.17 -10.75 -15.13
CA ALA A 35 23.95 -10.23 -15.73
C ALA A 35 24.02 -8.70 -15.73
N ALA A 36 23.67 -8.08 -16.87
CA ALA A 36 23.56 -6.64 -16.96
C ALA A 36 22.60 -6.12 -15.87
N PRO A 37 22.90 -5.00 -15.18
CA PRO A 37 22.00 -4.44 -14.19
C PRO A 37 20.66 -4.09 -14.86
N ALA A 38 19.56 -4.55 -14.26
CA ALA A 38 18.22 -4.21 -14.68
C ALA A 38 18.05 -2.68 -14.66
N GLN A 39 17.45 -2.14 -15.73
CA GLN A 39 17.05 -0.74 -15.80
C GLN A 39 16.23 -0.36 -14.56
N ALA A 40 16.64 0.70 -13.85
CA ALA A 40 15.79 1.34 -12.86
C ALA A 40 14.64 2.04 -13.58
N ALA A 41 13.52 1.33 -13.77
CA ALA A 41 12.23 1.95 -14.00
C ALA A 41 11.88 2.84 -12.79
N ASP A 42 11.06 3.89 -12.99
CA ASP A 42 10.44 4.62 -11.88
C ASP A 42 9.89 3.59 -10.87
N ALA A 43 10.48 3.57 -9.68
CA ALA A 43 10.19 2.51 -8.73
C ALA A 43 8.75 2.63 -8.26
N PHE A 44 7.97 1.57 -8.43
CA PHE A 44 6.55 1.52 -8.10
C PHE A 44 6.38 1.46 -6.58
N ARG A 45 5.61 2.37 -5.98
CA ARG A 45 5.50 2.49 -4.52
C ARG A 45 4.17 1.97 -3.99
N ILE A 46 4.24 1.06 -3.03
CA ILE A 46 3.08 0.55 -2.27
C ILE A 46 3.20 1.07 -0.83
N THR A 47 2.15 1.73 -0.35
CA THR A 47 2.10 2.44 0.94
C THR A 47 0.88 1.98 1.74
N PRO A 48 1.00 0.90 2.52
CA PRO A 48 -0.08 0.45 3.41
C PRO A 48 -0.42 1.50 4.47
N ASN A 49 -1.70 1.68 4.81
CA ASN A 49 -2.13 2.61 5.85
C ASN A 49 -2.76 1.89 7.07
N PRO A 50 -2.00 1.66 8.16
CA PRO A 50 -2.54 1.05 9.36
C PRO A 50 -3.54 1.95 10.11
N ALA A 51 -3.68 3.23 9.76
CA ALA A 51 -4.67 4.13 10.38
C ALA A 51 -6.12 3.82 9.98
N ALA A 52 -6.30 3.01 8.94
CA ALA A 52 -7.59 2.58 8.42
C ALA A 52 -7.66 1.04 8.34
N ALA A 53 -7.01 0.36 9.28
CA ALA A 53 -7.15 -1.08 9.44
C ALA A 53 -8.60 -1.43 9.83
N GLY A 54 -9.15 -2.47 9.21
CA GLY A 54 -10.52 -2.93 9.40
C GLY A 54 -10.68 -3.89 10.57
N GLU A 55 -11.82 -4.59 10.57
CA GLU A 55 -12.12 -5.64 11.56
C GLU A 55 -11.07 -6.76 11.53
N SER A 56 -11.05 -7.56 12.59
CA SER A 56 -10.32 -8.82 12.60
C SER A 56 -10.85 -9.72 11.48
N PHE A 57 -9.95 -10.21 10.63
CA PHE A 57 -10.27 -11.15 9.56
C PHE A 57 -10.51 -12.53 10.17
N GLU A 58 -11.60 -13.18 9.78
CA GLU A 58 -12.01 -14.52 10.22
C GLU A 58 -11.38 -15.60 9.37
N GLY A 59 -11.00 -15.29 8.13
CA GLY A 59 -10.16 -16.18 7.32
C GLY A 59 -10.73 -16.55 5.96
N TRP A 60 -10.38 -17.77 5.54
CA TRP A 60 -10.56 -18.26 4.19
C TRP A 60 -11.37 -19.55 4.19
N GLY A 61 -12.36 -19.62 3.31
CA GLY A 61 -13.30 -20.74 3.32
C GLY A 61 -13.52 -21.44 2.01
N THR A 62 -14.29 -22.52 2.11
CA THR A 62 -14.97 -23.16 0.99
C THR A 62 -16.35 -23.66 1.41
N SER A 63 -17.25 -23.80 0.45
CA SER A 63 -18.39 -24.69 0.60
C SER A 63 -17.96 -26.15 0.38
N LEU A 64 -18.51 -27.08 1.17
CA LEU A 64 -18.38 -28.53 1.00
C LEU A 64 -19.31 -29.07 -0.11
N VAL A 65 -20.02 -28.19 -0.78
CA VAL A 65 -20.95 -28.52 -1.85
C VAL A 65 -20.34 -29.35 -2.98
N TRP A 66 -21.11 -30.34 -3.42
CA TRP A 66 -20.86 -31.28 -4.53
C TRP A 66 -19.61 -32.13 -4.44
N PHE A 67 -18.41 -31.55 -4.34
CA PHE A 67 -17.19 -32.36 -4.27
C PHE A 67 -17.18 -33.24 -3.03
N ALA A 68 -17.65 -32.76 -1.88
CA ALA A 68 -17.69 -33.58 -0.67
C ALA A 68 -18.69 -34.74 -0.85
N ASN A 69 -19.85 -34.45 -1.44
CA ASN A 69 -20.85 -35.45 -1.79
C ASN A 69 -20.30 -36.52 -2.76
N ALA A 70 -19.52 -36.10 -3.76
CA ALA A 70 -18.95 -37.01 -4.75
C ALA A 70 -17.78 -37.85 -4.21
N THR A 71 -16.98 -37.30 -3.27
CA THR A 71 -15.67 -37.87 -2.92
C THR A 71 -15.62 -38.55 -1.55
N GLY A 72 -16.63 -38.35 -0.69
CA GLY A 72 -16.62 -38.87 0.68
C GLY A 72 -16.49 -40.38 0.81
N ASN A 73 -16.87 -41.14 -0.23
CA ASN A 73 -16.76 -42.60 -0.30
C ASN A 73 -15.57 -43.11 -1.14
N TYR A 74 -14.67 -42.23 -1.58
CA TYR A 74 -13.47 -42.62 -2.32
C TYR A 74 -12.46 -43.35 -1.42
N PRO A 75 -11.45 -44.04 -1.99
CA PRO A 75 -10.40 -44.68 -1.19
C PRO A 75 -9.74 -43.71 -0.20
N GLU A 76 -9.48 -44.18 1.02
CA GLU A 76 -8.91 -43.37 2.11
C GLU A 76 -7.69 -42.55 1.68
N ALA A 77 -6.73 -43.17 0.99
CA ALA A 77 -5.53 -42.46 0.53
C ALA A 77 -5.83 -41.30 -0.44
N LEU A 78 -6.85 -41.45 -1.29
CA LEU A 78 -7.24 -40.41 -2.26
C LEU A 78 -8.00 -39.27 -1.55
N ARG A 79 -8.86 -39.61 -0.57
CA ARG A 79 -9.54 -38.61 0.26
C ARG A 79 -8.57 -37.83 1.12
N GLU A 80 -7.59 -38.49 1.73
CA GLU A 80 -6.53 -37.85 2.51
C GLU A 80 -5.68 -36.93 1.64
N GLU A 81 -5.28 -37.36 0.43
CA GLU A 81 -4.58 -36.48 -0.51
C GLU A 81 -5.38 -35.21 -0.82
N LEU A 82 -6.69 -35.36 -1.10
CA LEU A 82 -7.57 -34.24 -1.39
C LEU A 82 -7.75 -33.33 -0.17
N TYR A 83 -7.96 -33.89 1.02
CA TYR A 83 -8.04 -33.17 2.29
C TYR A 83 -6.80 -32.31 2.50
N GLN A 84 -5.60 -32.88 2.34
CA GLN A 84 -4.35 -32.14 2.50
C GLN A 84 -4.18 -31.00 1.47
N LYS A 85 -4.78 -31.10 0.28
CA LYS A 85 -4.80 -29.97 -0.67
C LYS A 85 -5.76 -28.87 -0.27
N VAL A 86 -6.93 -29.19 0.26
CA VAL A 86 -7.92 -28.18 0.63
C VAL A 86 -7.59 -27.56 1.99
N PHE A 87 -7.35 -28.38 3.00
CA PHE A 87 -7.30 -27.96 4.41
C PHE A 87 -5.93 -28.09 5.07
N GLY A 88 -5.00 -28.87 4.49
CA GLY A 88 -3.68 -29.09 5.10
C GLY A 88 -2.72 -27.90 5.03
N ASP A 89 -1.68 -27.92 5.87
CA ASP A 89 -0.61 -26.90 5.97
C ASP A 89 0.13 -26.64 4.65
N ASP A 90 0.23 -27.63 3.77
CA ASP A 90 0.83 -27.48 2.44
C ASP A 90 -0.21 -27.17 1.34
N GLY A 91 -1.50 -27.20 1.71
CA GLY A 91 -2.68 -26.95 0.89
C GLY A 91 -3.07 -25.47 0.84
N LEU A 92 -4.37 -25.25 0.61
CA LEU A 92 -5.01 -23.93 0.72
C LEU A 92 -5.13 -23.48 2.18
N ASP A 93 -5.22 -24.42 3.14
CA ASP A 93 -5.26 -24.13 4.59
C ASP A 93 -6.41 -23.20 4.95
N LEU A 94 -7.59 -23.68 4.58
CA LEU A 94 -8.85 -23.01 4.86
C LEU A 94 -9.25 -23.32 6.29
N ASN A 95 -9.80 -22.32 6.98
CA ASN A 95 -10.29 -22.42 8.36
C ASN A 95 -11.82 -22.19 8.45
N ILE A 96 -12.50 -22.07 7.30
CA ILE A 96 -13.95 -21.88 7.22
C ILE A 96 -14.56 -22.96 6.31
N ALA A 97 -15.65 -23.60 6.75
CA ALA A 97 -16.37 -24.60 5.97
C ALA A 97 -17.89 -24.33 5.96
N ARG A 98 -18.49 -24.31 4.76
CA ARG A 98 -19.95 -24.21 4.58
C ARG A 98 -20.54 -25.60 4.26
N TYR A 99 -21.40 -26.14 5.12
CA TYR A 99 -22.06 -27.44 4.94
C TYR A 99 -23.39 -27.30 4.18
N ASN A 100 -23.56 -28.00 3.05
CA ASN A 100 -24.78 -27.92 2.23
C ASN A 100 -25.83 -28.94 2.70
N ILE A 101 -26.93 -28.45 3.28
CA ILE A 101 -28.11 -29.23 3.59
C ILE A 101 -28.86 -29.54 2.29
N GLY A 102 -28.83 -30.80 1.86
CA GLY A 102 -29.42 -31.23 0.60
C GLY A 102 -30.95 -31.17 0.56
N GLY A 103 -31.49 -30.92 -0.65
CA GLY A 103 -32.92 -31.02 -0.91
C GLY A 103 -33.36 -32.46 -1.20
N GLY A 104 -32.55 -33.20 -1.96
CA GLY A 104 -32.83 -34.58 -2.36
C GLY A 104 -33.95 -34.72 -3.41
N ASN A 105 -33.74 -35.61 -4.37
CA ASN A 105 -34.69 -35.91 -5.44
C ASN A 105 -35.88 -36.77 -4.96
N ALA A 106 -36.99 -36.74 -5.71
CA ALA A 106 -38.05 -37.73 -5.54
C ALA A 106 -37.50 -39.15 -5.80
N SER A 107 -38.02 -40.16 -5.11
CA SER A 107 -37.44 -41.51 -5.11
C SER A 107 -37.55 -42.26 -6.44
N ASP A 108 -38.44 -41.84 -7.35
CA ASP A 108 -38.58 -42.37 -8.71
C ASP A 108 -37.89 -41.51 -9.78
N VAL A 109 -37.24 -40.41 -9.38
CA VAL A 109 -36.47 -39.54 -10.26
C VAL A 109 -35.02 -39.96 -10.22
N LYS A 110 -34.51 -40.43 -11.36
CA LYS A 110 -33.08 -40.69 -11.53
C LYS A 110 -32.29 -39.39 -11.47
N ASP A 111 -31.12 -39.42 -10.84
CA ASP A 111 -30.19 -38.29 -10.85
C ASP A 111 -29.91 -37.77 -12.25
N TYR A 112 -30.15 -36.47 -12.41
CA TYR A 112 -30.03 -35.73 -13.67
C TYR A 112 -29.12 -34.51 -13.53
N LEU A 113 -28.61 -34.25 -12.32
CA LEU A 113 -27.66 -33.18 -12.02
C LEU A 113 -26.23 -33.62 -12.35
N ARG A 114 -25.29 -32.68 -12.32
CA ARG A 114 -23.87 -33.00 -12.49
C ARG A 114 -23.37 -33.96 -11.39
N PRO A 115 -22.29 -34.73 -11.59
CA PRO A 115 -21.69 -35.54 -10.53
C PRO A 115 -21.43 -34.73 -9.26
N GLY A 116 -21.84 -35.27 -8.10
CA GLY A 116 -21.84 -34.57 -6.81
C GLY A 116 -23.01 -33.59 -6.59
N GLY A 117 -23.66 -33.14 -7.66
CA GLY A 117 -24.71 -32.12 -7.62
C GLY A 117 -26.05 -32.56 -7.02
N ALA A 118 -26.32 -33.87 -6.95
CA ALA A 118 -27.51 -34.43 -6.31
C ALA A 118 -27.20 -34.76 -4.85
N VAL A 119 -27.40 -33.77 -3.98
CA VAL A 119 -27.14 -33.90 -2.54
C VAL A 119 -28.35 -34.53 -1.86
N GLU A 120 -28.10 -35.49 -0.97
CA GLU A 120 -29.17 -36.21 -0.29
C GLU A 120 -29.90 -35.31 0.71
N GLY A 121 -31.23 -35.40 0.75
CA GLY A 121 -32.02 -34.74 1.77
C GLY A 121 -32.17 -35.63 3.01
N TRP A 122 -32.25 -35.03 4.18
CA TRP A 122 -32.34 -35.72 5.47
C TRP A 122 -33.74 -36.28 5.78
N TRP A 123 -34.70 -36.15 4.87
CA TRP A 123 -36.05 -36.69 5.02
C TRP A 123 -36.08 -38.18 4.69
N LYS A 124 -36.86 -38.95 5.44
CA LYS A 124 -36.93 -40.41 5.28
C LYS A 124 -37.60 -40.81 3.97
N GLN A 125 -36.93 -41.61 3.13
CA GLN A 125 -37.53 -42.10 1.89
C GLN A 125 -38.64 -43.14 2.13
N ASN A 126 -39.62 -43.18 1.23
CA ASN A 126 -40.66 -44.20 1.19
C ASN A 126 -41.09 -44.54 -0.26
N PRO A 127 -40.20 -45.10 -1.10
CA PRO A 127 -40.50 -45.27 -2.53
C PRO A 127 -41.70 -46.19 -2.81
N ALA A 128 -41.92 -47.18 -1.94
CA ALA A 128 -43.00 -48.16 -2.08
C ALA A 128 -44.35 -47.71 -1.47
N GLY A 129 -44.38 -46.60 -0.72
CA GLY A 129 -45.58 -46.17 -0.01
C GLY A 129 -45.93 -47.06 1.18
N ASP A 130 -44.93 -47.51 1.94
CA ASP A 130 -45.12 -48.34 3.13
C ASP A 130 -45.92 -47.60 4.19
N ALA A 131 -46.92 -48.27 4.78
CA ALA A 131 -47.86 -47.66 5.73
C ALA A 131 -47.21 -47.08 7.00
N ALA A 132 -46.01 -47.54 7.36
CA ALA A 132 -45.27 -47.11 8.54
C ALA A 132 -44.66 -45.70 8.39
N THR A 133 -44.43 -45.23 7.17
CA THR A 133 -43.82 -43.92 6.88
C THR A 133 -44.85 -43.05 6.16
N TYR A 134 -45.08 -41.84 6.65
CA TYR A 134 -46.06 -40.87 6.10
C TYR A 134 -47.49 -41.43 5.90
N GLY A 135 -47.86 -42.47 6.64
CA GLY A 135 -49.17 -43.12 6.51
C GLY A 135 -49.40 -43.78 5.14
N GLY A 136 -48.33 -44.28 4.51
CA GLY A 136 -48.39 -44.95 3.20
C GLY A 136 -48.24 -44.04 1.99
N THR A 137 -48.01 -42.74 2.20
CA THR A 137 -47.70 -41.82 1.11
C THR A 137 -46.29 -42.10 0.60
N SER A 138 -46.15 -42.31 -0.71
CA SER A 138 -44.85 -42.58 -1.32
C SER A 138 -44.03 -41.29 -1.47
N THR A 139 -42.72 -41.44 -1.62
CA THR A 139 -41.80 -40.33 -1.90
C THR A 139 -41.54 -40.13 -3.40
N ASN A 140 -42.45 -40.62 -4.25
CA ASN A 140 -42.39 -40.46 -5.69
C ASN A 140 -42.91 -39.08 -6.11
N TYR A 141 -42.46 -38.59 -7.26
CA TYR A 141 -42.75 -37.24 -7.75
C TYR A 141 -44.27 -36.94 -7.84
N ALA A 142 -45.07 -37.94 -8.20
CA ALA A 142 -46.52 -37.80 -8.33
C ALA A 142 -47.23 -37.51 -6.99
N ASP A 143 -46.67 -37.95 -5.86
CA ASP A 143 -47.28 -37.86 -4.52
C ASP A 143 -46.78 -36.66 -3.71
N ARG A 144 -45.93 -35.81 -4.29
CA ARG A 144 -45.23 -34.71 -3.58
C ARG A 144 -46.11 -33.79 -2.73
N ASP A 145 -47.31 -33.44 -3.19
CA ASP A 145 -48.22 -32.57 -2.41
C ASP A 145 -48.87 -33.32 -1.24
N ALA A 146 -49.18 -34.61 -1.42
CA ALA A 146 -49.62 -35.47 -0.34
C ALA A 146 -48.50 -35.70 0.68
N LEU A 147 -47.26 -35.85 0.20
CA LEU A 147 -46.09 -35.97 1.05
C LEU A 147 -45.88 -34.68 1.86
N LEU A 148 -45.95 -33.49 1.24
CA LEU A 148 -45.86 -32.23 1.96
C LEU A 148 -46.90 -32.13 3.08
N ALA A 149 -48.13 -32.61 2.87
CA ALA A 149 -49.16 -32.62 3.91
C ALA A 149 -48.86 -33.59 5.05
N LYS A 150 -48.16 -34.71 4.78
CA LYS A 150 -47.88 -35.80 5.74
C LYS A 150 -46.54 -35.68 6.46
N TRP A 151 -45.53 -35.10 5.81
CA TRP A 151 -44.21 -34.91 6.38
C TRP A 151 -44.26 -33.93 7.55
N ASN A 152 -43.60 -34.26 8.65
CA ASN A 152 -43.65 -33.49 9.90
C ASN A 152 -42.24 -33.22 10.42
N ALA A 153 -41.81 -31.96 10.36
CA ALA A 153 -40.49 -31.54 10.84
C ALA A 153 -40.28 -31.77 12.34
N GLY A 154 -41.35 -31.78 13.13
CA GLY A 154 -41.28 -32.06 14.58
C GLY A 154 -41.25 -33.54 14.94
N ASP A 155 -41.29 -34.45 13.96
CA ASP A 155 -41.26 -35.89 14.18
C ASP A 155 -39.94 -36.48 13.66
N ALA A 156 -39.07 -36.87 14.59
CA ALA A 156 -37.76 -37.48 14.28
C ALA A 156 -37.87 -38.72 13.38
N SER A 157 -39.01 -39.41 13.33
CA SER A 157 -39.22 -40.55 12.42
C SER A 157 -39.42 -40.16 10.95
N SER A 158 -39.64 -38.86 10.68
CA SER A 158 -39.67 -38.26 9.34
C SER A 158 -38.27 -37.99 8.77
N TYR A 159 -37.21 -38.20 9.56
CA TYR A 159 -35.82 -38.02 9.16
C TYR A 159 -35.09 -39.35 8.97
N ASP A 160 -34.10 -39.35 8.08
CA ASP A 160 -33.10 -40.41 7.95
C ASP A 160 -31.74 -39.83 8.35
N TRP A 161 -31.33 -40.12 9.59
CA TRP A 161 -30.07 -39.64 10.14
C TRP A 161 -28.83 -40.36 9.57
N THR A 162 -29.02 -41.30 8.64
CA THR A 162 -27.91 -41.94 7.92
C THR A 162 -27.62 -41.31 6.57
N SER A 163 -28.49 -40.42 6.08
CA SER A 163 -28.34 -39.69 4.81
C SER A 163 -27.04 -38.89 4.75
N ASP A 164 -26.65 -38.54 3.53
CA ASP A 164 -25.53 -37.62 3.23
C ASP A 164 -24.18 -38.11 3.78
N GLU A 165 -24.00 -39.44 3.84
CA GLU A 165 -22.81 -40.12 4.37
C GLU A 165 -21.49 -39.55 3.80
N THR A 166 -21.49 -39.16 2.53
CA THR A 166 -20.30 -38.67 1.83
C THR A 166 -19.89 -37.26 2.28
N GLN A 167 -20.81 -36.31 2.43
CA GLN A 167 -20.44 -35.01 3.02
C GLN A 167 -20.12 -35.14 4.51
N ARG A 168 -20.86 -35.99 5.23
CA ARG A 168 -20.63 -36.25 6.66
C ARG A 168 -19.22 -36.74 6.96
N TRP A 169 -18.61 -37.55 6.08
CA TRP A 169 -17.21 -37.93 6.22
C TRP A 169 -16.27 -36.72 6.28
N TRP A 170 -16.52 -35.69 5.45
CA TRP A 170 -15.71 -34.46 5.48
C TRP A 170 -15.91 -33.67 6.76
N VAL A 171 -17.15 -33.58 7.25
CA VAL A 171 -17.47 -32.93 8.52
C VAL A 171 -16.78 -33.63 9.69
N GLU A 172 -16.89 -34.96 9.76
CA GLU A 172 -16.22 -35.78 10.78
C GLU A 172 -14.70 -35.56 10.75
N LYS A 173 -14.08 -35.64 9.56
CA LYS A 173 -12.64 -35.42 9.39
C LYS A 173 -12.21 -34.01 9.83
N LEU A 174 -12.97 -32.98 9.46
CA LEU A 174 -12.67 -31.59 9.82
C LEU A 174 -12.85 -31.34 11.33
N ALA A 175 -13.86 -31.95 11.95
CA ALA A 175 -14.08 -31.89 13.39
C ALA A 175 -12.97 -32.59 14.18
N GLU A 176 -12.50 -33.74 13.70
CA GLU A 176 -11.37 -34.48 14.30
C GLU A 176 -10.06 -33.67 14.27
N GLU A 177 -9.77 -33.03 13.14
CA GLU A 177 -8.53 -32.27 12.92
C GLU A 177 -8.58 -30.86 13.53
N LYS A 178 -9.78 -30.36 13.88
CA LYS A 178 -10.01 -29.01 14.45
C LYS A 178 -9.43 -27.88 13.62
N GLN A 179 -9.44 -28.06 12.30
CA GLN A 179 -8.94 -27.08 11.33
C GLN A 179 -9.91 -25.90 11.14
N ILE A 180 -11.22 -26.14 11.33
CA ILE A 180 -12.26 -25.14 11.07
C ILE A 180 -12.58 -24.37 12.35
N SER A 181 -12.42 -23.05 12.30
CA SER A 181 -12.81 -22.13 13.38
C SER A 181 -14.19 -21.49 13.15
N HIS A 182 -14.68 -21.48 11.90
CA HIS A 182 -15.98 -20.93 11.55
C HIS A 182 -16.76 -21.88 10.64
N TRP A 183 -17.96 -22.27 11.06
CA TRP A 183 -18.85 -23.12 10.29
C TRP A 183 -20.11 -22.35 9.87
N GLU A 184 -20.61 -22.61 8.66
CA GLU A 184 -21.94 -22.19 8.23
C GLU A 184 -22.72 -23.38 7.66
N ALA A 185 -23.98 -23.54 8.04
CA ALA A 185 -24.90 -24.42 7.34
C ALA A 185 -25.63 -23.62 6.26
N PHE A 186 -25.83 -24.17 5.07
CA PHE A 186 -26.60 -23.49 4.03
C PHE A 186 -27.39 -24.46 3.15
N ALA A 187 -28.35 -23.95 2.36
CA ALA A 187 -29.13 -24.76 1.43
C ALA A 187 -29.24 -24.13 0.04
N ASN A 188 -28.94 -24.92 -1.00
CA ASN A 188 -29.20 -24.54 -2.39
C ASN A 188 -30.69 -24.64 -2.76
N SER A 189 -31.42 -25.59 -2.18
CA SER A 189 -32.83 -25.83 -2.45
C SER A 189 -33.53 -26.46 -1.24
N ALA A 190 -34.82 -26.17 -1.09
CA ALA A 190 -35.70 -26.95 -0.24
C ALA A 190 -35.89 -28.38 -0.78
N PRO A 191 -36.32 -29.35 0.06
CA PRO A 191 -36.70 -30.68 -0.40
C PRO A 191 -37.70 -30.66 -1.55
N TYR A 192 -37.58 -31.58 -2.52
CA TYR A 192 -38.33 -31.52 -3.78
C TYR A 192 -39.86 -31.38 -3.58
N PHE A 193 -40.42 -31.97 -2.51
CA PHE A 193 -41.86 -31.89 -2.24
C PHE A 193 -42.31 -30.54 -1.65
N MET A 194 -41.37 -29.75 -1.15
CA MET A 194 -41.55 -28.36 -0.73
C MET A 194 -41.42 -27.38 -1.89
N THR A 195 -40.85 -27.79 -3.03
CA THR A 195 -40.73 -26.94 -4.21
C THR A 195 -41.98 -26.94 -5.09
N GLU A 196 -42.27 -25.81 -5.74
CA GLU A 196 -43.40 -25.65 -6.68
C GLU A 196 -43.26 -26.61 -7.89
N SER A 197 -42.05 -26.74 -8.45
CA SER A 197 -41.81 -27.63 -9.59
C SER A 197 -41.81 -29.12 -9.23
N GLY A 198 -41.59 -29.48 -7.96
CA GLY A 198 -41.34 -30.86 -7.56
C GLY A 198 -39.91 -31.35 -7.85
N TYR A 199 -39.00 -30.44 -8.20
CA TYR A 199 -37.59 -30.71 -8.49
C TYR A 199 -36.70 -29.73 -7.71
N VAL A 200 -35.50 -30.18 -7.35
CA VAL A 200 -34.53 -29.39 -6.57
C VAL A 200 -33.68 -28.43 -7.42
N SER A 201 -33.70 -28.57 -8.74
CA SER A 201 -32.96 -27.70 -9.68
C SER A 201 -33.69 -26.43 -10.10
N GLY A 202 -34.87 -26.18 -9.52
CA GLY A 202 -35.64 -24.96 -9.74
C GLY A 202 -36.88 -25.13 -10.63
N GLY A 203 -37.43 -24.01 -11.08
CA GLY A 203 -38.73 -23.94 -11.76
C GLY A 203 -38.69 -24.35 -13.23
N PHE A 204 -39.85 -24.64 -13.82
CA PHE A 204 -39.93 -24.73 -15.30
C PHE A 204 -39.79 -23.36 -15.97
N ASN A 205 -40.08 -22.29 -15.22
CA ASN A 205 -39.67 -20.92 -15.50
C ASN A 205 -38.73 -20.49 -14.38
N ALA A 206 -37.48 -20.18 -14.73
CA ALA A 206 -36.40 -19.94 -13.79
C ALA A 206 -36.53 -18.63 -12.97
N SER A 207 -37.55 -17.81 -13.23
CA SER A 207 -37.89 -16.62 -12.43
C SER A 207 -39.15 -16.78 -11.59
N SER A 208 -39.69 -18.00 -11.47
CA SER A 208 -40.88 -18.27 -10.67
C SER A 208 -40.50 -18.71 -9.27
N GLU A 209 -41.16 -18.16 -8.25
CA GLU A 209 -41.01 -18.58 -6.85
C GLU A 209 -41.05 -20.11 -6.75
N GLN A 210 -40.08 -20.68 -6.03
CA GLN A 210 -39.95 -22.13 -5.92
C GLN A 210 -40.27 -22.68 -4.54
N LEU A 211 -40.13 -21.92 -3.45
CA LEU A 211 -40.61 -22.39 -2.16
C LEU A 211 -42.13 -22.22 -2.05
N LYS A 212 -42.86 -23.32 -1.87
CA LYS A 212 -44.31 -23.28 -1.65
C LYS A 212 -44.63 -22.47 -0.39
N PRO A 213 -45.59 -21.52 -0.42
CA PRO A 213 -46.03 -20.82 0.78
C PRO A 213 -46.46 -21.75 1.92
N ALA A 214 -47.09 -22.89 1.59
CA ALA A 214 -47.50 -23.89 2.57
C ALA A 214 -46.34 -24.71 3.18
N ALA A 215 -45.12 -24.55 2.66
CA ALA A 215 -43.93 -25.27 3.10
C ALA A 215 -42.96 -24.40 3.92
N GLU A 216 -43.14 -23.08 4.01
CA GLU A 216 -42.16 -22.15 4.62
C GLU A 216 -41.76 -22.55 6.05
N ALA A 217 -42.74 -22.63 6.97
CA ALA A 217 -42.48 -23.05 8.35
C ALA A 217 -41.89 -24.47 8.47
N LYS A 218 -42.25 -25.38 7.55
CA LYS A 218 -41.70 -26.74 7.51
C LYS A 218 -40.26 -26.77 7.03
N PHE A 219 -39.92 -25.92 6.07
CA PHE A 219 -38.56 -25.78 5.56
C PHE A 219 -37.65 -25.11 6.59
N ALA A 220 -38.12 -24.05 7.25
CA ALA A 220 -37.39 -23.43 8.36
C ALA A 220 -37.06 -24.44 9.48
N GLN A 221 -38.05 -25.24 9.91
CA GLN A 221 -37.83 -26.30 10.90
C GLN A 221 -36.91 -27.40 10.39
N TYR A 222 -36.99 -27.77 9.11
CA TYR A 222 -36.07 -28.73 8.49
C TYR A 222 -34.62 -28.27 8.62
N LEU A 223 -34.33 -27.03 8.21
CA LEU A 223 -32.98 -26.46 8.27
C LEU A 223 -32.45 -26.40 9.71
N ALA A 224 -33.22 -25.84 10.64
CA ALA A 224 -32.81 -25.72 12.04
C ALA A 224 -32.60 -27.09 12.71
N THR A 225 -33.43 -28.07 12.37
CA THR A 225 -33.33 -29.44 12.92
C THR A 225 -32.10 -30.17 12.41
N VAL A 226 -31.77 -30.05 11.11
CA VAL A 226 -30.55 -30.65 10.55
C VAL A 226 -29.30 -29.95 11.07
N THR A 227 -29.34 -28.61 11.19
CA THR A 227 -28.23 -27.82 11.76
C THR A 227 -27.90 -28.30 13.17
N ALA A 228 -28.91 -28.34 14.05
CA ALA A 228 -28.76 -28.82 15.43
C ALA A 228 -28.27 -30.29 15.50
N HIS A 229 -28.78 -31.17 14.62
CA HIS A 229 -28.31 -32.55 14.58
C HIS A 229 -26.82 -32.67 14.23
N MET A 230 -26.36 -31.90 13.24
CA MET A 230 -24.97 -31.90 12.81
C MET A 230 -24.03 -31.38 13.92
N GLU A 231 -24.45 -30.35 14.66
CA GLU A 231 -23.72 -29.87 15.84
C GLU A 231 -23.63 -30.95 16.93
N ASP A 232 -24.76 -31.55 17.28
CA ASP A 232 -24.85 -32.56 18.34
C ASP A 232 -24.05 -33.84 18.01
N GLU A 233 -24.11 -34.32 16.76
CA GLU A 233 -23.46 -35.57 16.34
C GLU A 233 -21.94 -35.41 16.19
N TYR A 234 -21.48 -34.30 15.60
CA TYR A 234 -20.07 -34.10 15.27
C TYR A 234 -19.31 -33.20 16.27
N GLY A 235 -20.01 -32.60 17.24
CA GLY A 235 -19.41 -31.70 18.21
C GLY A 235 -18.84 -30.42 17.58
N ILE A 236 -19.51 -29.95 16.52
CA ILE A 236 -19.23 -28.66 15.86
C ILE A 236 -20.27 -27.62 16.28
N GLU A 237 -20.00 -26.35 15.97
CA GLU A 237 -20.93 -25.23 16.23
C GLU A 237 -20.98 -24.39 14.95
N PHE A 238 -22.18 -24.18 14.41
CA PHE A 238 -22.38 -23.29 13.27
C PHE A 238 -22.53 -21.86 13.76
N ASP A 239 -21.71 -20.94 13.22
CA ASP A 239 -21.88 -19.51 13.48
C ASP A 239 -23.21 -19.01 12.90
N THR A 240 -23.58 -19.53 11.72
CA THR A 240 -24.81 -19.16 11.03
C THR A 240 -25.45 -20.31 10.25
N LEU A 241 -26.75 -20.17 10.03
CA LEU A 241 -27.53 -20.86 9.01
C LEU A 241 -27.93 -19.87 7.90
N ASP A 242 -27.55 -20.17 6.65
CA ASP A 242 -28.00 -19.45 5.44
C ASP A 242 -29.11 -20.24 4.73
N PRO A 243 -30.39 -19.81 4.81
CA PRO A 243 -31.50 -20.60 4.31
C PRO A 243 -31.60 -20.66 2.77
N PHE A 244 -30.78 -19.91 2.03
CA PHE A 244 -30.86 -19.88 0.57
C PHE A 244 -29.58 -19.44 -0.14
N ASN A 245 -29.34 -20.04 -1.30
CA ASN A 245 -28.24 -19.68 -2.19
C ASN A 245 -28.73 -18.95 -3.46
N GLU A 246 -28.11 -17.82 -3.81
CA GLU A 246 -28.39 -17.02 -5.02
C GLU A 246 -29.90 -16.85 -5.34
N PRO A 247 -30.71 -16.43 -4.36
CA PRO A 247 -32.15 -16.68 -4.39
C PRO A 247 -32.89 -15.86 -5.46
N ASN A 248 -32.53 -14.60 -5.71
CA ASN A 248 -33.26 -13.71 -6.63
C ASN A 248 -32.74 -13.76 -8.08
N THR A 249 -32.04 -14.84 -8.45
CA THR A 249 -31.52 -15.03 -9.81
C THR A 249 -32.55 -15.67 -10.74
N ASN A 250 -32.40 -15.48 -12.04
CA ASN A 250 -33.38 -15.91 -13.04
C ASN A 250 -32.94 -17.15 -13.85
N TYR A 251 -32.03 -17.97 -13.31
CA TYR A 251 -31.45 -19.11 -14.03
C TYR A 251 -31.60 -20.47 -13.34
N TRP A 252 -32.19 -20.53 -12.15
CA TRP A 252 -32.56 -21.80 -11.49
C TRP A 252 -33.74 -22.46 -12.19
N GLY A 253 -33.45 -23.40 -13.11
CA GLY A 253 -34.47 -24.01 -13.96
C GLY A 253 -34.30 -25.51 -14.18
N THR A 254 -35.44 -26.20 -14.22
CA THR A 254 -35.55 -27.63 -14.56
C THR A 254 -36.04 -27.80 -16.00
N GLN A 255 -35.35 -28.64 -16.78
CA GLN A 255 -35.74 -28.98 -18.14
C GLN A 255 -36.19 -30.44 -18.23
N LEU A 256 -37.32 -30.67 -18.93
CA LEU A 256 -37.85 -32.01 -19.14
C LEU A 256 -37.72 -32.43 -20.61
N THR A 257 -37.30 -33.67 -20.83
CA THR A 257 -37.42 -34.36 -22.13
C THR A 257 -38.32 -35.59 -21.94
N ASN A 258 -39.45 -35.62 -22.66
CA ASN A 258 -40.45 -36.70 -22.54
C ASN A 258 -40.94 -36.94 -21.10
N GLY A 259 -41.06 -35.88 -20.30
CA GLY A 259 -41.50 -35.97 -18.90
C GLY A 259 -40.41 -36.39 -17.90
N VAL A 260 -39.17 -36.60 -18.36
CA VAL A 260 -38.01 -36.93 -17.52
C VAL A 260 -37.12 -35.70 -17.40
N PRO A 261 -36.63 -35.34 -16.20
CA PRO A 261 -35.68 -34.24 -16.06
C PRO A 261 -34.37 -34.59 -16.77
N THR A 262 -33.90 -33.66 -17.60
CA THR A 262 -32.67 -33.80 -18.39
C THR A 262 -31.76 -32.58 -18.28
N GLY A 263 -32.20 -31.53 -17.57
CA GLY A 263 -31.47 -30.28 -17.43
C GLY A 263 -31.85 -29.52 -16.16
N GLY A 264 -30.99 -28.59 -15.78
CA GLY A 264 -30.76 -28.21 -14.38
C GLY A 264 -29.44 -28.83 -13.96
N ARG A 265 -28.39 -28.01 -13.80
CA ARG A 265 -27.00 -28.52 -13.59
C ARG A 265 -26.74 -28.91 -12.14
N GLN A 266 -27.49 -28.35 -11.21
CA GLN A 266 -27.31 -28.41 -9.75
C GLN A 266 -28.64 -28.13 -9.04
N GLU A 267 -28.67 -28.31 -7.72
CA GLU A 267 -29.73 -27.77 -6.85
C GLU A 267 -29.74 -26.24 -6.90
N GLY A 268 -30.93 -25.64 -6.82
CA GLY A 268 -31.12 -24.19 -6.83
C GLY A 268 -32.60 -23.84 -6.85
N MET A 269 -33.01 -22.82 -6.10
CA MET A 269 -34.41 -22.39 -6.05
C MET A 269 -34.53 -20.87 -6.16
N HIS A 270 -35.31 -20.38 -7.12
CA HIS A 270 -35.64 -18.96 -7.17
C HIS A 270 -36.56 -18.60 -6.01
N MET A 271 -36.15 -17.62 -5.21
CA MET A 271 -36.95 -16.96 -4.20
C MET A 271 -36.78 -15.46 -4.35
N GLY A 272 -37.85 -14.73 -4.66
CA GLY A 272 -37.80 -13.27 -4.73
C GLY A 272 -37.67 -12.63 -3.35
N PRO A 273 -37.36 -11.31 -3.27
CA PRO A 273 -37.12 -10.64 -1.98
C PRO A 273 -38.29 -10.74 -0.99
N THR A 274 -39.53 -10.78 -1.49
CA THR A 274 -40.71 -10.97 -0.64
C THR A 274 -40.71 -12.35 0.03
N ARG A 275 -40.43 -13.42 -0.74
CA ARG A 275 -40.41 -14.78 -0.20
C ARG A 275 -39.28 -14.99 0.79
N GLN A 276 -38.11 -14.42 0.52
CA GLN A 276 -36.99 -14.45 1.46
C GLN A 276 -37.36 -13.74 2.78
N ALA A 277 -38.02 -12.57 2.71
CA ALA A 277 -38.46 -11.82 3.88
C ALA A 277 -39.57 -12.52 4.68
N ASP A 278 -40.38 -13.36 4.04
CA ASP A 278 -41.40 -14.18 4.71
C ASP A 278 -40.76 -15.40 5.43
N LEU A 279 -39.69 -15.99 4.87
CA LEU A 279 -39.02 -17.16 5.42
C LEU A 279 -38.10 -16.84 6.61
N ILE A 280 -37.37 -15.71 6.60
CA ILE A 280 -36.39 -15.37 7.64
C ILE A 280 -36.97 -15.43 9.07
N PRO A 281 -38.15 -14.85 9.37
CA PRO A 281 -38.73 -14.94 10.71
C PRO A 281 -39.06 -16.38 11.14
N ASP A 282 -39.46 -17.23 10.19
CA ASP A 282 -39.73 -18.64 10.48
C ASP A 282 -38.43 -19.40 10.79
N VAL A 283 -37.33 -19.09 10.12
CA VAL A 283 -35.99 -19.65 10.41
C VAL A 283 -35.51 -19.20 11.78
N ALA A 284 -35.65 -17.90 12.11
CA ALA A 284 -35.29 -17.37 13.42
C ALA A 284 -36.07 -18.05 14.55
N ALA A 285 -37.38 -18.22 14.36
CA ALA A 285 -38.23 -18.93 15.33
C ALA A 285 -37.87 -20.42 15.45
N ALA A 286 -37.45 -21.07 14.36
CA ALA A 286 -37.04 -22.46 14.37
C ALA A 286 -35.70 -22.69 15.07
N LEU A 287 -34.70 -21.82 14.84
CA LEU A 287 -33.41 -21.84 15.54
C LEU A 287 -33.60 -21.58 17.04
N ALA A 288 -34.37 -20.57 17.41
CA ALA A 288 -34.68 -20.29 18.82
C ALA A 288 -35.43 -21.43 19.55
N ALA A 289 -36.03 -22.36 18.80
CA ALA A 289 -36.70 -23.55 19.33
C ALA A 289 -35.84 -24.83 19.27
N SER A 290 -34.66 -24.78 18.65
CA SER A 290 -33.72 -25.91 18.56
C SER A 290 -32.64 -25.83 19.66
N SER A 291 -31.65 -26.73 19.61
CA SER A 291 -30.45 -26.68 20.45
C SER A 291 -29.31 -25.86 19.85
N SER A 292 -29.48 -25.34 18.64
CA SER A 292 -28.45 -24.58 17.93
C SER A 292 -28.47 -23.11 18.36
N ASP A 293 -27.29 -22.55 18.58
CA ASP A 293 -27.07 -21.12 18.84
C ASP A 293 -26.72 -20.33 17.56
N ALA A 294 -26.79 -20.97 16.39
CA ALA A 294 -26.46 -20.36 15.10
C ALA A 294 -27.33 -19.11 14.81
N GLY A 295 -26.69 -18.06 14.32
CA GLY A 295 -27.38 -16.88 13.79
C GLY A 295 -27.90 -17.11 12.36
N ILE A 296 -28.49 -16.08 11.76
CA ILE A 296 -28.93 -16.11 10.35
C ILE A 296 -27.96 -15.34 9.46
N ALA A 297 -27.51 -15.99 8.39
CA ALA A 297 -26.88 -15.31 7.28
C ALA A 297 -27.86 -15.07 6.14
N ALA A 298 -27.73 -13.92 5.47
CA ALA A 298 -28.45 -13.58 4.25
C ALA A 298 -27.66 -12.50 3.50
N MET A 299 -27.64 -12.36 2.18
CA MET A 299 -28.64 -12.84 1.24
C MET A 299 -28.13 -13.94 0.31
N ASP A 300 -26.83 -14.22 0.40
CA ASP A 300 -26.08 -15.12 -0.48
C ASP A 300 -26.33 -14.83 -1.97
N GLU A 301 -26.47 -13.56 -2.31
CA GLU A 301 -26.80 -13.16 -3.67
C GLU A 301 -25.59 -13.23 -4.60
N THR A 302 -25.80 -13.79 -5.80
CA THR A 302 -24.79 -13.94 -6.88
C THR A 302 -23.96 -12.70 -7.14
N ASN A 303 -24.58 -11.54 -6.99
CA ASN A 303 -23.97 -10.26 -7.32
C ASN A 303 -24.36 -9.18 -6.29
N PRO A 304 -23.46 -8.22 -6.00
CA PRO A 304 -23.73 -7.15 -5.04
C PRO A 304 -24.89 -6.22 -5.45
N SER A 305 -25.16 -6.03 -6.76
CA SER A 305 -26.32 -5.24 -7.22
C SER A 305 -27.67 -5.91 -6.88
N ILE A 306 -27.75 -7.24 -6.91
CA ILE A 306 -28.97 -7.98 -6.55
C ILE A 306 -29.10 -8.00 -5.02
N PHE A 307 -28.01 -8.24 -4.30
CA PHE A 307 -27.94 -8.10 -2.83
C PHE A 307 -28.57 -6.78 -2.38
N LYS A 308 -28.14 -5.65 -2.96
CA LYS A 308 -28.65 -4.32 -2.64
C LYS A 308 -30.16 -4.18 -2.89
N THR A 309 -30.65 -4.81 -3.96
CA THR A 309 -32.09 -4.83 -4.28
C THR A 309 -32.87 -5.59 -3.21
N ASN A 310 -32.37 -6.74 -2.77
CA ASN A 310 -33.04 -7.56 -1.75
C ASN A 310 -33.00 -6.88 -0.38
N TRP A 311 -31.83 -6.40 0.04
CA TRP A 311 -31.69 -5.69 1.31
C TRP A 311 -32.63 -4.49 1.39
N ALA A 312 -32.78 -3.73 0.30
CA ALA A 312 -33.70 -2.60 0.21
C ALA A 312 -35.18 -3.01 0.37
N ALA A 313 -35.56 -4.22 -0.03
CA ALA A 313 -36.91 -4.75 0.11
C ALA A 313 -37.24 -5.22 1.53
N TYR A 314 -36.24 -5.53 2.35
CA TYR A 314 -36.44 -6.01 3.71
C TYR A 314 -36.93 -4.91 4.65
N SER A 315 -37.93 -5.25 5.48
CA SER A 315 -38.38 -4.38 6.56
C SER A 315 -37.30 -4.28 7.65
N ALA A 316 -37.36 -3.23 8.48
CA ALA A 316 -36.42 -3.09 9.60
C ALA A 316 -36.47 -4.28 10.58
N ALA A 317 -37.64 -4.92 10.76
CA ALA A 317 -37.77 -6.11 11.59
C ALA A 317 -37.03 -7.31 10.98
N VAL A 318 -37.23 -7.58 9.67
CA VAL A 318 -36.54 -8.68 8.98
C VAL A 318 -35.02 -8.46 8.95
N ARG A 319 -34.57 -7.22 8.72
CA ARG A 319 -33.14 -6.88 8.79
C ARG A 319 -32.52 -7.09 10.16
N ALA A 320 -33.32 -7.02 11.24
CA ALA A 320 -32.82 -7.23 12.60
C ALA A 320 -32.53 -8.71 12.89
N GLU A 321 -33.26 -9.63 12.23
CA GLU A 321 -33.05 -11.09 12.35
C GLU A 321 -31.83 -11.60 11.58
N VAL A 322 -31.26 -10.81 10.67
CA VAL A 322 -30.04 -11.20 9.93
C VAL A 322 -28.83 -10.83 10.76
N ASP A 323 -28.02 -11.79 11.21
CA ASP A 323 -26.81 -11.54 12.00
C ASP A 323 -25.60 -11.21 11.11
N ARG A 324 -25.47 -11.93 9.99
CA ARG A 324 -24.38 -11.75 9.02
C ARG A 324 -24.89 -11.51 7.61
N MET A 325 -24.21 -10.60 6.90
CA MET A 325 -24.43 -10.38 5.48
C MET A 325 -23.54 -11.26 4.61
N ASN A 326 -24.13 -12.04 3.72
CA ASN A 326 -23.43 -12.86 2.73
C ASN A 326 -23.66 -12.30 1.31
N VAL A 327 -22.60 -12.24 0.49
CA VAL A 327 -22.65 -11.78 -0.91
C VAL A 327 -21.60 -12.47 -1.78
N HIS A 328 -21.96 -12.76 -3.04
CA HIS A 328 -21.06 -13.33 -4.03
C HIS A 328 -20.54 -12.24 -4.99
N THR A 329 -19.50 -12.56 -5.76
CA THR A 329 -18.86 -11.57 -6.65
C THR A 329 -18.67 -12.06 -8.09
N TYR A 330 -19.56 -12.93 -8.58
CA TYR A 330 -19.59 -13.36 -9.98
C TYR A 330 -19.71 -12.15 -10.93
N GLY A 331 -20.41 -11.11 -10.47
CA GLY A 331 -20.45 -9.75 -10.98
C GLY A 331 -20.09 -8.78 -9.86
N THR A 332 -19.55 -7.62 -10.23
CA THR A 332 -18.77 -6.79 -9.31
C THR A 332 -19.32 -5.38 -9.11
N SER A 333 -20.38 -5.04 -9.84
CA SER A 333 -21.07 -3.76 -9.68
C SER A 333 -21.62 -3.64 -8.25
N ASP A 334 -21.60 -2.43 -7.68
CA ASP A 334 -22.13 -2.09 -6.36
C ASP A 334 -21.42 -2.71 -5.12
N ARG A 335 -20.22 -3.30 -5.24
CA ARG A 335 -19.46 -3.81 -4.06
C ARG A 335 -19.33 -2.77 -2.93
N LEU A 336 -18.94 -1.54 -3.27
CA LEU A 336 -18.83 -0.46 -2.29
C LEU A 336 -20.17 -0.16 -1.60
N ALA A 337 -21.29 -0.27 -2.32
CA ALA A 337 -22.61 -0.08 -1.72
C ALA A 337 -22.95 -1.20 -0.73
N VAL A 338 -22.56 -2.45 -1.02
CA VAL A 338 -22.75 -3.56 -0.08
C VAL A 338 -21.90 -3.40 1.17
N ARG A 339 -20.61 -3.05 1.03
CA ARG A 339 -19.76 -2.67 2.18
C ARG A 339 -20.43 -1.61 3.04
N ASP A 340 -20.88 -0.54 2.40
CA ASP A 340 -21.44 0.61 3.10
C ASP A 340 -22.77 0.26 3.78
N LEU A 341 -23.61 -0.59 3.19
CA LEU A 341 -24.82 -1.13 3.81
C LEU A 341 -24.50 -2.02 5.02
N ALA A 342 -23.46 -2.86 4.95
CA ALA A 342 -23.04 -3.70 6.07
C ALA A 342 -22.54 -2.87 7.25
N LYS A 343 -21.70 -1.86 6.98
CA LYS A 343 -21.26 -0.89 7.99
C LYS A 343 -22.40 -0.04 8.55
N GLN A 344 -23.38 0.32 7.71
CA GLN A 344 -24.57 1.06 8.11
C GLN A 344 -25.46 0.24 9.04
N ALA A 345 -25.69 -1.03 8.69
CA ALA A 345 -26.46 -1.96 9.49
C ALA A 345 -25.72 -2.44 10.73
N ASP A 346 -24.41 -2.17 10.80
CA ASP A 346 -23.49 -2.63 11.85
C ASP A 346 -23.43 -4.16 11.93
N LYS A 347 -23.33 -4.80 10.75
CA LYS A 347 -23.36 -6.27 10.58
C LYS A 347 -22.14 -6.77 9.83
N ASP A 348 -21.70 -7.96 10.20
CA ASP A 348 -20.59 -8.64 9.55
C ASP A 348 -20.90 -8.91 8.08
N LEU A 349 -19.85 -8.95 7.26
CA LEU A 349 -19.96 -9.15 5.82
C LEU A 349 -18.97 -10.22 5.37
N TRP A 350 -19.47 -11.26 4.74
CA TRP A 350 -18.67 -12.26 4.05
C TRP A 350 -18.79 -12.09 2.54
N MET A 351 -17.66 -12.20 1.85
CA MET A 351 -17.66 -12.61 0.45
C MET A 351 -17.79 -14.13 0.49
N SER A 352 -19.00 -14.66 0.29
CA SER A 352 -19.37 -16.03 0.69
C SER A 352 -19.24 -17.07 -0.42
N GLU A 353 -19.06 -16.65 -1.67
CA GLU A 353 -18.86 -17.56 -2.80
C GLU A 353 -18.25 -16.85 -4.01
N ILE A 354 -17.18 -17.43 -4.54
CA ILE A 354 -16.67 -17.13 -5.87
C ILE A 354 -15.73 -18.24 -6.34
N GLU A 355 -15.64 -18.37 -7.66
CA GLU A 355 -14.60 -19.11 -8.37
C GLU A 355 -14.59 -18.62 -9.84
N GLY A 356 -13.66 -19.04 -10.70
CA GLY A 356 -13.71 -18.60 -12.10
C GLY A 356 -12.66 -19.15 -13.07
N ASN A 357 -12.73 -18.67 -14.31
CA ASN A 357 -11.82 -19.02 -15.40
C ASN A 357 -11.40 -17.78 -16.20
N TRP A 358 -10.09 -17.54 -16.34
CA TRP A 358 -9.51 -16.36 -16.99
C TRP A 358 -8.67 -16.66 -18.24
N VAL A 359 -8.63 -17.93 -18.67
CA VAL A 359 -7.92 -18.37 -19.88
C VAL A 359 -8.85 -19.14 -20.81
N ALA A 360 -8.54 -19.14 -22.11
CA ALA A 360 -9.32 -19.89 -23.08
C ALA A 360 -8.86 -21.36 -23.14
N GLY A 361 -9.79 -22.29 -22.91
CA GLY A 361 -9.49 -23.72 -22.89
C GLY A 361 -8.87 -24.20 -21.57
N TYR A 362 -8.80 -25.51 -21.39
CA TYR A 362 -8.11 -26.14 -20.27
C TYR A 362 -6.59 -25.92 -20.36
N ASP A 363 -6.03 -25.18 -19.41
CA ASP A 363 -4.59 -24.95 -19.25
C ASP A 363 -4.26 -24.72 -17.76
N PRO A 364 -4.04 -25.81 -17.00
CA PRO A 364 -3.83 -25.73 -15.56
C PRO A 364 -2.47 -25.12 -15.19
N VAL A 365 -1.56 -24.94 -16.15
CA VAL A 365 -0.21 -24.40 -15.90
C VAL A 365 -0.20 -22.88 -16.07
N ASN A 366 -0.98 -22.35 -17.00
CA ASN A 366 -0.96 -20.94 -17.37
C ASN A 366 -1.26 -20.03 -16.16
N ILE A 367 -0.29 -19.15 -15.85
CA ILE A 367 -0.35 -18.27 -14.69
C ILE A 367 -1.43 -17.19 -14.81
N GLU A 368 -1.90 -16.86 -16.01
CA GLU A 368 -2.99 -15.88 -16.19
C GLU A 368 -4.27 -16.28 -15.45
N ASN A 369 -4.54 -17.58 -15.30
CA ASN A 369 -5.68 -18.05 -14.51
C ASN A 369 -5.48 -17.71 -13.02
N GLY A 370 -4.27 -17.96 -12.51
CA GLY A 370 -3.86 -17.60 -11.16
C GLY A 370 -3.82 -16.09 -10.89
N LEU A 371 -3.41 -15.28 -11.88
CA LEU A 371 -3.43 -13.82 -11.80
C LEU A 371 -4.86 -13.28 -11.81
N GLY A 372 -5.77 -13.93 -12.54
CA GLY A 372 -7.18 -13.59 -12.58
C GLY A 372 -7.87 -13.71 -11.21
N ILE A 373 -7.71 -14.86 -10.54
CA ILE A 373 -8.27 -15.06 -9.19
C ILE A 373 -7.57 -14.16 -8.15
N ALA A 374 -6.25 -13.95 -8.25
CA ALA A 374 -5.54 -13.04 -7.36
C ALA A 374 -6.05 -11.60 -7.51
N GLY A 375 -6.33 -11.15 -8.73
CA GLY A 375 -6.99 -9.87 -9.00
C GLY A 375 -8.37 -9.78 -8.37
N ARG A 376 -9.19 -10.85 -8.48
CA ARG A 376 -10.50 -10.93 -7.84
C ARG A 376 -10.40 -10.78 -6.31
N ILE A 377 -9.49 -11.51 -5.66
CA ILE A 377 -9.24 -11.42 -4.22
C ILE A 377 -8.83 -9.99 -3.82
N ASN A 378 -7.88 -9.37 -4.52
CA ASN A 378 -7.46 -8.00 -4.22
C ASN A 378 -8.63 -7.00 -4.28
N ASP A 379 -9.48 -7.11 -5.31
CA ASP A 379 -10.61 -6.21 -5.48
C ASP A 379 -11.70 -6.45 -4.41
N ASP A 380 -12.02 -7.71 -4.11
CA ASP A 380 -13.03 -8.05 -3.11
C ASP A 380 -12.62 -7.56 -1.71
N LEU A 381 -11.39 -7.87 -1.28
CA LEU A 381 -10.92 -7.45 0.04
C LEU A 381 -10.82 -5.92 0.17
N ARG A 382 -10.44 -5.22 -0.91
CA ARG A 382 -10.35 -3.76 -0.93
C ARG A 382 -11.72 -3.07 -0.94
N GLU A 383 -12.68 -3.59 -1.69
CA GLU A 383 -13.95 -2.89 -1.96
C GLU A 383 -15.10 -3.34 -1.06
N LEU A 384 -15.17 -4.63 -0.72
CA LEU A 384 -16.18 -5.15 0.21
C LEU A 384 -15.76 -4.96 1.66
N GLU A 385 -14.44 -4.95 1.94
CA GLU A 385 -13.90 -5.02 3.31
C GLU A 385 -14.58 -6.14 4.15
N PRO A 386 -14.61 -7.39 3.65
CA PRO A 386 -15.29 -8.49 4.32
C PRO A 386 -14.45 -9.03 5.48
N LYS A 387 -15.11 -9.68 6.45
CA LYS A 387 -14.42 -10.44 7.51
C LYS A 387 -13.93 -11.81 7.04
N ALA A 388 -14.55 -12.38 6.01
CA ALA A 388 -14.11 -13.64 5.41
C ALA A 388 -14.22 -13.62 3.88
N TRP A 389 -13.41 -14.47 3.24
CA TRP A 389 -13.46 -14.68 1.79
C TRP A 389 -13.53 -16.19 1.49
N VAL A 390 -14.65 -16.62 0.91
CA VAL A 390 -15.02 -18.02 0.79
C VAL A 390 -15.13 -18.45 -0.68
N LEU A 391 -14.39 -19.49 -1.04
CA LEU A 391 -14.50 -20.15 -2.33
C LEU A 391 -15.84 -20.86 -2.44
N TRP A 392 -16.34 -21.05 -3.68
CA TRP A 392 -17.46 -21.95 -3.92
C TRP A 392 -17.11 -23.40 -3.56
N GLN A 393 -16.62 -24.16 -4.54
CA GLN A 393 -15.86 -25.38 -4.35
C GLN A 393 -14.57 -25.24 -5.17
N PRO A 394 -13.39 -25.22 -4.54
CA PRO A 394 -12.12 -25.18 -5.26
C PRO A 394 -11.83 -26.52 -5.93
N VAL A 395 -12.50 -27.60 -5.53
CA VAL A 395 -12.36 -28.93 -6.12
C VAL A 395 -13.36 -29.08 -7.26
N GLU A 396 -12.89 -29.27 -8.49
CA GLU A 396 -13.75 -29.47 -9.66
C GLU A 396 -13.50 -30.78 -10.39
N ASP A 397 -14.52 -31.21 -11.12
CA ASP A 397 -14.50 -32.42 -11.93
C ASP A 397 -13.50 -32.30 -13.09
N LEU A 398 -12.38 -33.01 -13.00
CA LEU A 398 -11.31 -32.98 -14.00
C LEU A 398 -11.81 -33.38 -15.38
N TYR A 399 -12.73 -34.35 -15.48
CA TYR A 399 -13.32 -34.74 -16.75
C TYR A 399 -14.08 -33.57 -17.40
N ASN A 400 -14.95 -32.90 -16.64
CA ASN A 400 -15.70 -31.73 -17.12
C ASN A 400 -14.79 -30.56 -17.47
N MET A 401 -13.72 -30.30 -16.71
CA MET A 401 -12.81 -29.20 -17.00
C MET A 401 -11.95 -29.45 -18.25
N SER A 402 -11.69 -30.71 -18.57
CA SER A 402 -10.88 -31.10 -19.73
C SER A 402 -11.50 -30.71 -21.08
N PRO A 403 -10.75 -30.78 -22.21
CA PRO A 403 -11.27 -30.48 -23.55
C PRO A 403 -12.46 -31.31 -24.02
N LYS A 404 -12.79 -32.41 -23.33
CA LYS A 404 -13.96 -33.25 -23.63
C LYS A 404 -15.25 -32.74 -22.98
N GLY A 405 -15.14 -31.91 -21.94
CA GLY A 405 -16.27 -31.30 -21.26
C GLY A 405 -16.42 -29.82 -21.62
N GLU A 406 -16.43 -28.97 -20.61
CA GLU A 406 -16.56 -27.53 -20.71
C GLU A 406 -15.28 -26.86 -21.22
N ASN A 407 -14.12 -27.53 -21.12
CA ASN A 407 -12.83 -27.01 -21.55
C ASN A 407 -12.47 -25.68 -20.84
N LEU A 408 -12.51 -25.70 -19.50
CA LEU A 408 -12.35 -24.55 -18.60
C LEU A 408 -11.41 -24.90 -17.44
N ASN A 409 -11.01 -23.90 -16.65
CA ASN A 409 -10.18 -24.06 -15.46
C ASN A 409 -10.91 -23.53 -14.21
N TRP A 410 -12.18 -23.91 -14.06
CA TRP A 410 -13.05 -23.34 -13.02
C TRP A 410 -12.59 -23.68 -11.62
N GLY A 411 -12.21 -24.90 -11.25
CA GLY A 411 -11.64 -25.17 -9.91
C GLY A 411 -10.17 -24.77 -9.77
N SER A 412 -9.66 -24.85 -8.55
CA SER A 412 -8.24 -24.70 -8.19
C SER A 412 -7.54 -26.05 -7.97
N ILE A 413 -8.31 -27.06 -7.61
CA ILE A 413 -7.95 -28.47 -7.41
C ILE A 413 -8.87 -29.29 -8.32
N PHE A 414 -8.35 -30.34 -8.96
CA PHE A 414 -9.13 -31.19 -9.86
C PHE A 414 -9.05 -32.66 -9.45
N ILE A 415 -10.18 -33.34 -9.58
CA ILE A 415 -10.33 -34.79 -9.39
C ILE A 415 -11.52 -35.23 -10.25
N ASP A 416 -11.54 -36.45 -10.79
CA ASP A 416 -12.75 -36.94 -11.45
C ASP A 416 -13.84 -37.21 -10.39
N LEU A 417 -15.04 -36.61 -10.53
CA LEU A 417 -16.15 -36.74 -9.57
C LEU A 417 -17.05 -37.97 -9.80
N ASP A 418 -16.58 -38.95 -10.57
CA ASP A 418 -17.28 -40.20 -10.87
C ASP A 418 -16.37 -41.43 -10.77
N CYS A 419 -15.47 -41.46 -9.78
CA CYS A 419 -14.56 -42.59 -9.56
C CYS A 419 -15.32 -43.80 -9.00
N THR A 420 -15.09 -44.96 -9.62
CA THR A 420 -15.67 -46.23 -9.18
C THR A 420 -14.61 -47.34 -9.19
N PRO A 421 -14.76 -48.40 -8.37
CA PRO A 421 -13.81 -49.50 -8.32
C PRO A 421 -13.88 -50.39 -9.57
N TYR A 422 -12.71 -50.74 -10.12
CA TYR A 422 -12.51 -51.73 -11.19
C TYR A 422 -11.51 -52.79 -10.74
N GLN A 423 -11.69 -54.02 -11.19
CA GLN A 423 -10.76 -55.12 -10.89
C GLN A 423 -9.74 -55.26 -12.03
N GLU A 424 -8.46 -54.97 -11.74
CA GLU A 424 -7.36 -55.03 -12.70
C GLU A 424 -6.19 -55.83 -12.11
N GLY A 425 -5.74 -56.88 -12.81
CA GLY A 425 -4.58 -57.66 -12.38
C GLY A 425 -4.72 -58.33 -10.99
N GLY A 426 -5.95 -58.50 -10.48
CA GLY A 426 -6.23 -59.03 -9.15
C GLY A 426 -6.23 -57.98 -8.02
N ALA A 427 -6.18 -56.69 -8.35
CA ALA A 427 -6.31 -55.59 -7.41
C ALA A 427 -7.48 -54.68 -7.79
N GLU A 428 -8.08 -54.05 -6.78
CA GLU A 428 -9.05 -52.99 -7.00
C GLU A 428 -8.33 -51.67 -7.32
N VAL A 429 -8.76 -50.99 -8.38
CA VAL A 429 -8.28 -49.67 -8.79
C VAL A 429 -9.47 -48.76 -9.08
N TRP A 430 -9.41 -47.52 -8.62
CA TRP A 430 -10.50 -46.57 -8.79
C TRP A 430 -10.27 -45.68 -10.01
N LYS A 431 -11.24 -45.63 -10.91
CA LYS A 431 -11.16 -44.89 -12.19
C LYS A 431 -12.49 -44.21 -12.50
N SER A 432 -12.43 -43.10 -13.23
CA SER A 432 -13.63 -42.40 -13.71
C SER A 432 -14.44 -43.30 -14.63
N ALA A 433 -15.71 -43.51 -14.31
CA ALA A 433 -16.63 -44.29 -15.14
C ALA A 433 -16.76 -43.71 -16.56
N ARG A 434 -16.82 -42.38 -16.70
CA ARG A 434 -16.84 -41.70 -18.01
C ARG A 434 -15.57 -41.94 -18.81
N ARG A 435 -14.39 -41.91 -18.19
CA ARG A 435 -13.13 -42.20 -18.91
C ARG A 435 -13.01 -43.66 -19.35
N VAL A 436 -13.52 -44.59 -18.55
CA VAL A 436 -13.59 -46.01 -18.95
C VAL A 436 -14.57 -46.20 -20.11
N ALA A 437 -15.73 -45.53 -20.07
CA ALA A 437 -16.69 -45.54 -21.17
C ALA A 437 -16.07 -44.99 -22.48
N ASP A 438 -15.36 -43.87 -22.40
CA ASP A 438 -14.60 -43.29 -23.51
C ASP A 438 -13.51 -44.23 -24.07
N ALA A 439 -12.96 -45.10 -23.21
CA ALA A 439 -11.99 -46.12 -23.60
C ALA A 439 -12.67 -47.39 -24.18
N GLY A 440 -13.97 -47.34 -24.48
CA GLY A 440 -14.74 -48.47 -25.01
C GLY A 440 -15.09 -49.52 -23.95
N GLY A 441 -15.13 -49.12 -22.67
CA GLY A 441 -15.41 -50.00 -21.54
C GLY A 441 -14.18 -50.77 -21.01
N ASP A 442 -12.99 -50.54 -21.57
CA ASP A 442 -11.75 -51.18 -21.13
C ASP A 442 -11.07 -50.32 -20.04
N SER A 443 -11.23 -50.72 -18.79
CA SER A 443 -10.72 -49.97 -17.65
C SER A 443 -9.19 -49.84 -17.66
N THR A 444 -8.47 -50.81 -18.24
CA THR A 444 -7.00 -50.80 -18.30
C THR A 444 -6.42 -49.67 -19.16
N LYS A 445 -7.27 -49.04 -19.98
CA LYS A 445 -6.92 -47.90 -20.85
C LYS A 445 -7.30 -46.54 -20.27
N ALA A 446 -7.99 -46.51 -19.13
CA ALA A 446 -8.31 -45.28 -18.41
C ALA A 446 -7.29 -45.02 -17.28
N PRO A 447 -6.96 -43.75 -16.99
CA PRO A 447 -6.10 -43.40 -15.87
C PRO A 447 -6.79 -43.72 -14.53
N VAL A 448 -5.97 -43.94 -13.50
CA VAL A 448 -6.42 -44.00 -12.10
C VAL A 448 -6.84 -42.60 -11.65
N CYS A 449 -7.89 -42.50 -10.85
CA CYS A 449 -8.29 -41.24 -10.26
C CYS A 449 -7.17 -40.66 -9.37
N GLY A 450 -6.96 -39.35 -9.43
CA GLY A 450 -5.94 -38.66 -8.66
C GLY A 450 -6.28 -37.19 -8.51
N VAL A 451 -5.57 -36.52 -7.59
CA VAL A 451 -5.74 -35.09 -7.33
C VAL A 451 -4.72 -34.29 -8.14
N GLU A 452 -5.20 -33.31 -8.90
CA GLU A 452 -4.36 -32.35 -9.62
C GLU A 452 -4.56 -30.94 -9.06
N THR A 453 -3.52 -30.10 -9.11
CA THR A 453 -3.60 -28.67 -8.71
C THR A 453 -3.14 -27.80 -9.86
N ASN A 454 -3.57 -26.54 -9.89
CA ASN A 454 -3.27 -25.63 -10.99
C ASN A 454 -2.66 -24.29 -10.53
N SER A 455 -2.46 -23.37 -11.47
CA SER A 455 -1.92 -22.05 -11.20
C SER A 455 -2.74 -21.23 -10.19
N LYS A 456 -4.06 -21.41 -10.10
CA LYS A 456 -4.91 -20.74 -9.09
C LYS A 456 -4.68 -21.26 -7.69
N PHE A 457 -4.57 -22.58 -7.53
CA PHE A 457 -4.17 -23.16 -6.24
C PHE A 457 -2.88 -22.52 -5.72
N ASN A 458 -1.89 -22.31 -6.60
CA ASN A 458 -0.63 -21.69 -6.21
C ASN A 458 -0.78 -20.21 -5.83
N THR A 459 -1.57 -19.43 -6.55
CA THR A 459 -1.71 -17.99 -6.29
C THR A 459 -2.66 -17.69 -5.14
N ILE A 460 -3.70 -18.50 -4.90
CA ILE A 460 -4.56 -18.38 -3.71
C ILE A 460 -3.74 -18.56 -2.44
N ARG A 461 -2.77 -19.50 -2.44
CA ARG A 461 -1.86 -19.71 -1.30
C ARG A 461 -0.97 -18.51 -0.97
N ASN A 462 -0.77 -17.54 -1.87
CA ASN A 462 -0.11 -16.28 -1.50
C ASN A 462 -0.93 -15.46 -0.51
N PHE A 463 -2.25 -15.63 -0.49
CA PHE A 463 -3.15 -14.96 0.42
C PHE A 463 -3.36 -15.80 1.68
N THR A 464 -3.80 -17.05 1.53
CA THR A 464 -4.15 -17.91 2.67
C THR A 464 -2.99 -18.18 3.62
N LYS A 465 -1.75 -18.19 3.12
CA LYS A 465 -0.53 -18.42 3.92
C LYS A 465 0.09 -17.16 4.53
N PHE A 466 -0.47 -15.98 4.27
CA PHE A 466 0.14 -14.71 4.69
C PHE A 466 -0.84 -13.71 5.29
N VAL A 467 -2.13 -13.89 5.06
CA VAL A 467 -3.22 -13.16 5.73
C VAL A 467 -4.02 -14.21 6.48
N HIS A 468 -3.91 -14.20 7.81
CA HIS A 468 -4.46 -15.24 8.66
C HIS A 468 -5.68 -14.74 9.42
N GLU A 469 -6.39 -15.66 10.06
CA GLU A 469 -7.35 -15.34 11.10
C GLU A 469 -6.69 -14.43 12.16
N GLY A 470 -7.40 -13.38 12.59
CA GLY A 470 -6.90 -12.39 13.54
C GLY A 470 -6.18 -11.20 12.89
N ASP A 471 -5.76 -11.29 11.63
CA ASP A 471 -5.12 -10.17 10.92
C ASP A 471 -6.15 -9.08 10.59
N HIS A 472 -5.70 -7.82 10.50
CA HIS A 472 -6.55 -6.69 10.18
C HIS A 472 -6.22 -6.15 8.79
N LEU A 473 -7.15 -6.31 7.83
CA LEU A 473 -7.00 -5.79 6.47
C LEU A 473 -6.83 -4.26 6.51
N MET A 474 -5.95 -3.72 5.67
CA MET A 474 -5.70 -2.28 5.56
C MET A 474 -5.55 -1.85 4.09
N PRO A 475 -5.96 -0.62 3.76
CA PRO A 475 -5.87 -0.12 2.39
C PRO A 475 -4.41 0.19 2.01
N THR A 476 -4.15 0.13 0.70
CA THR A 476 -2.90 0.59 0.10
C THR A 476 -3.20 1.53 -1.07
N ASN A 477 -2.20 2.30 -1.52
CA ASN A 477 -2.35 3.13 -2.73
C ASN A 477 -2.26 2.34 -4.06
N ASP A 478 -2.27 1.01 -4.00
CA ASP A 478 -2.22 0.12 -5.17
C ASP A 478 -3.43 -0.82 -5.18
N THR A 479 -4.18 -0.83 -6.28
CA THR A 479 -5.33 -1.73 -6.46
C THR A 479 -4.91 -3.19 -6.69
N SER A 480 -3.64 -3.43 -7.05
CA SER A 480 -3.10 -4.79 -7.24
C SER A 480 -2.50 -5.38 -5.96
N SER A 481 -2.77 -4.76 -4.81
CA SER A 481 -2.23 -5.17 -3.53
C SER A 481 -3.23 -5.21 -2.39
N THR A 482 -3.28 -6.36 -1.72
CA THR A 482 -3.89 -6.52 -0.39
C THR A 482 -2.83 -6.35 0.68
N ALA A 483 -3.15 -5.67 1.78
CA ALA A 483 -2.27 -5.58 2.93
C ALA A 483 -3.04 -5.83 4.22
N ALA A 484 -2.35 -6.36 5.23
CA ALA A 484 -2.90 -6.57 6.56
C ALA A 484 -1.86 -6.28 7.63
N VAL A 485 -2.28 -5.72 8.76
CA VAL A 485 -1.49 -5.72 9.99
C VAL A 485 -1.73 -7.06 10.67
N ARG A 486 -0.67 -7.72 11.16
CA ARG A 486 -0.83 -9.02 11.79
C ARG A 486 -1.51 -8.90 13.15
N GLY A 487 -2.42 -9.82 13.47
CA GLY A 487 -3.18 -9.82 14.72
C GLY A 487 -2.31 -9.88 15.98
N ASP A 488 -1.14 -10.52 15.87
CA ASP A 488 -0.15 -10.63 16.95
C ASP A 488 0.71 -9.37 17.15
N GLY A 489 0.57 -8.37 16.27
CA GLY A 489 1.36 -7.13 16.29
C GLY A 489 2.84 -7.30 15.91
N SER A 490 3.25 -8.47 15.40
CA SER A 490 4.64 -8.76 15.02
C SER A 490 5.10 -8.01 13.76
N GLY A 491 4.14 -7.58 12.95
CA GLY A 491 4.43 -6.96 11.66
C GLY A 491 3.21 -6.79 10.78
N ALA A 492 3.43 -6.89 9.47
CA ALA A 492 2.41 -6.74 8.45
C ALA A 492 2.68 -7.67 7.27
N THR A 493 1.68 -7.83 6.42
CA THR A 493 1.76 -8.54 5.15
C THR A 493 1.32 -7.61 4.03
N VAL A 494 1.96 -7.71 2.86
CA VAL A 494 1.44 -7.17 1.60
C VAL A 494 1.50 -8.27 0.53
N VAL A 495 0.38 -8.59 -0.10
CA VAL A 495 0.33 -9.50 -1.26
C VAL A 495 0.15 -8.65 -2.52
N HIS A 496 1.09 -8.72 -3.47
CA HIS A 496 1.08 -7.91 -4.69
C HIS A 496 1.02 -8.77 -5.95
N THR A 497 0.14 -8.41 -6.88
CA THR A 497 -0.04 -9.09 -8.17
C THR A 497 0.57 -8.28 -9.30
N ASN A 498 1.63 -8.80 -9.94
CA ASN A 498 2.21 -8.21 -11.15
C ASN A 498 1.73 -8.96 -12.40
N THR A 499 0.71 -8.42 -13.06
CA THR A 499 0.20 -8.93 -14.35
C THR A 499 1.04 -8.50 -15.56
N GLY A 500 2.06 -7.65 -15.36
CA GLY A 500 2.91 -7.15 -16.44
C GLY A 500 3.84 -8.23 -17.02
N ALA A 501 4.20 -8.06 -18.29
CA ALA A 501 5.17 -8.93 -18.98
C ALA A 501 6.64 -8.67 -18.58
N THR A 502 6.90 -7.68 -17.71
CA THR A 502 8.23 -7.34 -17.21
C THR A 502 8.26 -7.34 -15.68
N ALA A 503 9.43 -7.62 -15.12
CA ALA A 503 9.67 -7.44 -13.69
C ALA A 503 9.49 -5.96 -13.31
N LYS A 504 9.09 -5.72 -12.06
CA LYS A 504 8.92 -4.38 -11.49
C LYS A 504 9.80 -4.23 -10.25
N THR A 505 10.35 -3.05 -10.05
CA THR A 505 10.97 -2.66 -8.78
C THR A 505 9.88 -2.03 -7.91
N VAL A 506 9.59 -2.67 -6.78
CA VAL A 506 8.59 -2.24 -5.80
C VAL A 506 9.31 -1.61 -4.61
N VAL A 507 8.88 -0.41 -4.22
CA VAL A 507 9.26 0.24 -2.97
C VAL A 507 8.09 0.11 -2.01
N LEU A 508 8.25 -0.69 -0.97
CA LEU A 508 7.34 -0.72 0.17
C LEU A 508 7.64 0.50 1.03
N ASP A 509 6.69 1.44 1.08
CA ASP A 509 6.73 2.63 1.92
C ASP A 509 5.97 2.37 3.21
N LEU A 510 6.74 2.24 4.29
CA LEU A 510 6.28 1.91 5.63
C LEU A 510 6.22 3.17 6.51
N SER A 511 6.23 4.36 5.91
CA SER A 511 6.23 5.64 6.63
C SER A 511 4.97 5.90 7.46
N ARG A 512 3.87 5.21 7.14
CA ARG A 512 2.59 5.28 7.86
C ARG A 512 2.56 4.41 9.12
N PHE A 513 3.54 3.52 9.31
CA PHE A 513 3.70 2.82 10.58
C PHE A 513 4.32 3.75 11.63
N GLY A 514 3.85 3.63 12.87
CA GLY A 514 4.35 4.46 13.98
C GLY A 514 5.80 4.15 14.31
N SER A 515 6.15 2.87 14.34
CA SER A 515 7.48 2.38 14.70
C SER A 515 8.02 1.37 13.68
N ILE A 516 9.34 1.37 13.52
CA ILE A 516 10.09 0.37 12.77
C ILE A 516 11.25 -0.07 13.67
N ALA A 517 11.30 -1.37 14.01
CA ALA A 517 12.28 -1.96 14.90
C ALA A 517 13.69 -1.97 14.29
N ALA A 518 14.72 -2.11 15.14
CA ALA A 518 16.08 -2.34 14.66
C ALA A 518 16.16 -3.75 14.05
N GLY A 519 16.65 -3.87 12.82
CA GLY A 519 16.72 -5.15 12.11
C GLY A 519 15.40 -5.60 11.48
N ALA A 520 14.39 -4.73 11.37
CA ALA A 520 13.15 -4.99 10.65
C ALA A 520 13.45 -5.40 9.19
N THR A 521 12.69 -6.37 8.68
CA THR A 521 12.94 -7.00 7.37
C THR A 521 11.67 -7.19 6.55
N VAL A 522 11.84 -7.33 5.25
CA VAL A 522 10.84 -7.83 4.32
C VAL A 522 11.34 -9.11 3.68
N THR A 523 10.59 -10.21 3.82
CA THR A 523 10.87 -11.48 3.15
C THR A 523 9.85 -11.69 2.02
N PRO A 524 10.27 -11.67 0.74
CA PRO A 524 9.37 -11.91 -0.38
C PRO A 524 9.17 -13.41 -0.65
N TYR A 525 7.93 -13.83 -0.87
CA TYR A 525 7.55 -15.18 -1.29
C TYR A 525 6.86 -15.10 -2.65
N VAL A 526 7.50 -15.67 -3.67
CA VAL A 526 7.14 -15.42 -5.06
C VAL A 526 6.50 -16.65 -5.68
N THR A 527 5.33 -16.46 -6.30
CA THR A 527 4.66 -17.43 -7.15
C THR A 527 4.70 -16.96 -8.60
N THR A 528 5.24 -17.81 -9.47
CA THR A 528 5.23 -17.63 -10.94
C THR A 528 4.70 -18.89 -11.62
N GLN A 529 4.49 -18.84 -12.93
CA GLN A 529 4.07 -20.02 -13.71
C GLN A 529 4.94 -21.25 -13.40
N ALA A 530 4.28 -22.40 -13.20
CA ALA A 530 4.99 -23.67 -13.05
C ALA A 530 5.71 -24.07 -14.34
N ALA A 531 6.78 -24.85 -14.22
CA ALA A 531 7.54 -25.32 -15.38
C ALA A 531 6.76 -26.34 -16.23
N SER A 532 5.85 -27.11 -15.61
CA SER A 532 4.98 -28.07 -16.29
C SER A 532 3.83 -28.52 -15.39
N ALA A 533 2.81 -29.14 -15.98
CA ALA A 533 1.69 -29.73 -15.24
C ALA A 533 2.11 -30.90 -14.31
N ALA A 534 3.24 -31.55 -14.59
CA ALA A 534 3.78 -32.63 -13.75
C ALA A 534 4.45 -32.12 -12.46
N ALA A 535 4.74 -30.82 -12.36
CA ALA A 535 5.29 -30.18 -11.17
C ALA A 535 4.52 -28.86 -10.91
N PRO A 536 3.20 -28.94 -10.67
CA PRO A 536 2.31 -27.79 -10.75
C PRO A 536 2.61 -26.73 -9.68
N THR A 537 3.24 -27.11 -8.55
CA THR A 537 3.59 -26.20 -7.45
C THR A 537 5.06 -25.78 -7.44
N GLY A 538 5.88 -26.22 -8.41
CA GLY A 538 7.35 -26.09 -8.35
C GLY A 538 7.91 -24.66 -8.32
N ASN A 539 7.10 -23.67 -8.70
CA ASN A 539 7.44 -22.25 -8.67
C ASN A 539 6.50 -21.42 -7.76
N ALA A 540 5.76 -22.06 -6.86
CA ALA A 540 4.85 -21.41 -5.91
C ALA A 540 5.55 -21.08 -4.60
N LEU A 541 5.23 -19.92 -4.00
CA LEU A 541 5.71 -19.46 -2.69
C LEU A 541 7.23 -19.57 -2.49
N VAL A 542 8.01 -19.35 -3.55
CA VAL A 542 9.48 -19.43 -3.48
C VAL A 542 10.01 -18.27 -2.66
N ALA A 543 10.44 -18.56 -1.43
CA ALA A 543 11.07 -17.60 -0.54
C ALA A 543 12.33 -16.98 -1.18
N LYS A 544 12.45 -15.66 -1.08
CA LYS A 544 13.62 -14.88 -1.48
C LYS A 544 14.37 -14.37 -0.25
N PRO A 545 15.66 -14.00 -0.38
CA PRO A 545 16.41 -13.43 0.72
C PRO A 545 15.70 -12.21 1.31
N ALA A 546 15.71 -12.12 2.65
CA ALA A 546 15.14 -10.99 3.35
C ALA A 546 15.89 -9.68 3.01
N VAL A 547 15.13 -8.61 2.84
CA VAL A 547 15.63 -7.25 2.60
C VAL A 547 15.44 -6.44 3.88
N THR A 548 16.51 -5.83 4.39
CA THR A 548 16.42 -4.94 5.56
C THR A 548 15.63 -3.68 5.23
N ILE A 549 14.75 -3.27 6.14
CA ILE A 549 14.01 -2.01 6.03
C ILE A 549 14.94 -0.85 6.43
N ASP A 550 15.07 0.13 5.54
CA ASP A 550 15.73 1.41 5.88
C ASP A 550 14.83 2.16 6.86
N ARG A 551 15.27 2.30 8.12
CA ARG A 551 14.49 2.95 9.18
C ARG A 551 14.39 4.47 9.02
N GLU A 552 15.30 5.08 8.27
CA GLU A 552 15.32 6.53 8.05
C GLU A 552 14.39 6.90 6.92
N SER A 553 14.52 6.27 5.75
CA SER A 553 13.57 6.46 4.66
C SER A 553 12.25 5.72 4.86
N ARG A 554 12.18 4.82 5.85
CA ARG A 554 11.03 3.97 6.20
C ARG A 554 10.58 3.12 5.00
N THR A 555 11.53 2.62 4.22
CA THR A 555 11.25 1.88 2.97
C THR A 555 12.05 0.60 2.83
N ALA A 556 11.52 -0.36 2.08
CA ALA A 556 12.28 -1.49 1.54
C ALA A 556 12.03 -1.60 0.03
N THR A 557 13.08 -1.92 -0.74
CA THR A 557 12.98 -2.06 -2.20
C THR A 557 13.17 -3.52 -2.60
N VAL A 558 12.22 -4.06 -3.37
CA VAL A 558 12.21 -5.46 -3.81
C VAL A 558 11.86 -5.54 -5.30
N THR A 559 12.55 -6.40 -6.05
CA THR A 559 12.14 -6.70 -7.44
C THR A 559 11.12 -7.83 -7.45
N VAL A 560 9.94 -7.57 -8.02
CA VAL A 560 8.91 -8.60 -8.28
C VAL A 560 8.99 -9.06 -9.73
N PRO A 561 8.97 -10.38 -10.03
CA PRO A 561 9.02 -10.86 -11.40
C PRO A 561 7.80 -10.47 -12.25
N ALA A 562 7.94 -10.53 -13.57
CA ALA A 562 6.82 -10.51 -14.50
C ALA A 562 5.83 -11.64 -14.18
N LYS A 563 4.53 -11.44 -14.46
CA LYS A 563 3.49 -12.48 -14.35
C LYS A 563 3.59 -13.28 -13.04
N SER A 564 3.50 -12.58 -11.92
CA SER A 564 3.72 -13.14 -10.58
C SER A 564 2.75 -12.62 -9.53
N VAL A 565 2.57 -13.41 -8.46
CA VAL A 565 2.03 -12.95 -7.18
C VAL A 565 3.15 -13.05 -6.15
N THR A 566 3.39 -11.96 -5.42
CA THR A 566 4.45 -11.89 -4.40
C THR A 566 3.87 -11.49 -3.05
N SER A 567 4.05 -12.33 -2.04
CA SER A 567 3.71 -12.00 -0.65
C SER A 567 4.94 -11.47 0.07
N PHE A 568 4.84 -10.26 0.58
CA PHE A 568 5.86 -9.59 1.38
C PHE A 568 5.51 -9.80 2.86
N SER A 569 6.26 -10.66 3.53
CA SER A 569 6.20 -10.81 4.98
C SER A 569 7.08 -9.72 5.63
N ILE A 570 6.48 -8.78 6.36
CA ILE A 570 7.14 -7.58 6.88
C ILE A 570 7.23 -7.69 8.40
N ASP A 571 8.43 -7.86 8.93
CA ASP A 571 8.65 -8.06 10.37
C ASP A 571 9.21 -6.80 11.03
N GLY A 572 8.72 -6.50 12.24
CA GLY A 572 9.24 -5.39 13.05
C GLY A 572 8.69 -4.02 12.69
N VAL A 573 7.47 -3.93 12.15
CA VAL A 573 6.72 -2.67 12.00
C VAL A 573 5.49 -2.69 12.89
N SER A 574 5.13 -1.56 13.50
CA SER A 574 3.94 -1.49 14.36
C SER A 574 3.40 -0.08 14.56
N GLY A 575 2.16 0.01 15.02
CA GLY A 575 1.47 1.26 15.34
C GLY A 575 1.20 2.15 14.13
N VAL A 576 0.57 3.30 14.38
CA VAL A 576 0.17 4.26 13.34
C VAL A 576 0.99 5.55 13.50
N ALA A 577 1.56 6.05 12.41
CA ALA A 577 2.28 7.33 12.43
C ALA A 577 1.31 8.52 12.58
N ASP A 578 1.72 9.59 13.24
CA ASP A 578 0.93 10.83 13.32
C ASP A 578 0.67 11.45 11.93
N SER A 579 1.59 11.24 10.99
CA SER A 579 1.47 11.66 9.60
C SER A 579 0.63 10.73 8.72
N ALA A 580 0.18 9.58 9.24
CA ALA A 580 -0.68 8.68 8.49
C ALA A 580 -2.03 9.39 8.23
N PRO A 581 -2.48 9.48 6.96
CA PRO A 581 -3.75 10.12 6.63
C PRO A 581 -4.90 9.46 7.38
N ALA A 582 -5.67 10.24 8.14
CA ALA A 582 -6.84 9.80 8.89
C ALA A 582 -7.68 11.01 9.33
N LEU A 583 -8.96 10.79 9.65
CA LEU A 583 -9.79 11.76 10.36
C LEU A 583 -9.68 11.51 11.87
N ARG A 584 -9.00 12.37 12.62
CA ARG A 584 -8.74 12.18 14.06
C ARG A 584 -9.75 12.95 14.90
N ASP A 585 -10.18 12.37 16.02
CA ASP A 585 -11.02 13.08 17.00
C ASP A 585 -10.34 14.38 17.46
N GLY A 586 -11.11 15.44 17.69
CA GLY A 586 -10.56 16.71 18.14
C GLY A 586 -10.03 17.62 17.02
N HIS A 587 -9.47 17.02 15.96
CA HIS A 587 -8.77 17.74 14.90
C HIS A 587 -9.72 18.51 13.97
N ARG A 588 -9.17 19.55 13.31
CA ARG A 588 -9.88 20.34 12.30
C ARG A 588 -9.31 20.03 10.93
N TYR A 589 -10.20 19.87 9.95
CA TYR A 589 -9.84 19.52 8.59
C TYR A 589 -10.47 20.48 7.58
N GLN A 590 -9.75 20.75 6.51
CA GLN A 590 -10.36 21.14 5.24
C GLN A 590 -10.53 19.86 4.40
N LEU A 591 -11.76 19.52 4.04
CA LEU A 591 -12.07 18.33 3.23
C LEU A 591 -12.08 18.74 1.75
N VAL A 592 -11.13 18.23 0.96
CA VAL A 592 -10.94 18.64 -0.45
C VAL A 592 -11.42 17.54 -1.39
N GLY A 593 -12.38 17.83 -2.25
CA GLY A 593 -12.91 16.86 -3.21
C GLY A 593 -11.86 16.48 -4.26
N THR A 594 -11.65 15.19 -4.46
CA THR A 594 -10.61 14.67 -5.37
C THR A 594 -10.93 14.96 -6.85
N GLN A 595 -12.20 15.11 -7.21
CA GLN A 595 -12.64 15.46 -8.56
C GLN A 595 -12.31 16.89 -9.00
N SER A 596 -12.18 17.82 -8.05
CA SER A 596 -12.17 19.26 -8.32
C SER A 596 -11.01 20.02 -7.67
N GLY A 597 -10.37 19.45 -6.64
CA GLY A 597 -9.41 20.16 -5.81
C GLY A 597 -10.02 21.27 -4.96
N LYS A 598 -11.36 21.32 -4.84
CA LYS A 598 -12.13 22.33 -4.11
C LYS A 598 -12.57 21.80 -2.75
N ALA A 599 -12.73 22.70 -1.78
CA ALA A 599 -13.09 22.35 -0.40
C ALA A 599 -14.61 22.23 -0.19
N LEU A 600 -15.02 21.26 0.63
CA LEU A 600 -16.36 21.21 1.22
C LEU A 600 -16.58 22.45 2.08
N THR A 601 -17.56 23.25 1.70
CA THR A 601 -17.80 24.58 2.27
C THR A 601 -19.19 24.64 2.87
N GLY A 602 -19.29 24.94 4.16
CA GLY A 602 -20.56 25.16 4.84
C GLY A 602 -21.25 26.44 4.33
N ASN A 603 -22.54 26.33 4.02
CA ASN A 603 -23.35 27.43 3.52
C ASN A 603 -24.70 27.49 4.26
N PRO A 604 -24.91 28.46 5.18
CA PRO A 604 -26.19 28.61 5.87
C PRO A 604 -27.37 29.01 4.96
N THR A 605 -27.10 29.52 3.76
CA THR A 605 -28.11 30.12 2.88
C THR A 605 -28.16 29.38 1.53
N GLY A 606 -29.15 28.51 1.34
CA GLY A 606 -29.27 27.66 0.15
C GLY A 606 -28.95 26.20 0.46
N ALA A 607 -28.21 25.51 -0.43
CA ALA A 607 -27.69 24.18 -0.14
C ALA A 607 -26.77 24.21 1.08
N ALA A 608 -26.90 23.25 1.99
CA ALA A 608 -26.18 23.21 3.27
C ALA A 608 -24.66 23.21 3.11
N THR A 609 -24.19 22.56 2.05
CA THR A 609 -22.78 22.51 1.66
C THR A 609 -22.61 22.69 0.15
N THR A 610 -21.51 23.33 -0.24
CA THR A 610 -21.08 23.47 -1.64
C THR A 610 -19.58 23.17 -1.77
N ILE A 611 -19.08 22.92 -2.98
CA ILE A 611 -17.64 22.95 -3.25
C ILE A 611 -17.18 24.36 -3.64
N THR A 612 -16.13 24.87 -2.99
CA THR A 612 -15.53 26.17 -3.34
C THR A 612 -14.01 26.11 -3.41
N THR A 613 -13.41 27.04 -4.16
CA THR A 613 -11.95 27.17 -4.25
C THR A 613 -11.33 27.32 -2.85
N LEU A 614 -10.17 26.72 -2.65
CA LEU A 614 -9.44 26.76 -1.37
C LEU A 614 -9.30 28.20 -0.87
N ALA A 615 -9.70 28.43 0.37
CA ALA A 615 -9.74 29.76 0.96
C ALA A 615 -8.36 30.44 0.99
N THR A 616 -8.35 31.73 0.65
CA THR A 616 -7.19 32.63 0.73
C THR A 616 -7.38 33.74 1.75
N ASP A 617 -8.49 33.74 2.48
CA ASP A 617 -8.76 34.59 3.64
C ASP A 617 -9.46 33.81 4.77
N SER A 618 -9.44 34.37 5.98
CA SER A 618 -9.97 33.72 7.18
C SER A 618 -11.49 33.56 7.20
N THR A 619 -12.24 34.42 6.49
CA THR A 619 -13.71 34.34 6.45
C THR A 619 -14.15 33.16 5.60
N ALA A 620 -13.53 32.97 4.43
CA ALA A 620 -13.74 31.81 3.59
C ALA A 620 -13.25 30.53 4.28
N ALA A 621 -12.10 30.56 4.95
CA ALA A 621 -11.55 29.39 5.61
C ALA A 621 -12.35 28.90 6.80
N ALA A 622 -12.99 29.81 7.56
CA ALA A 622 -13.92 29.43 8.60
C ALA A 622 -15.04 28.51 8.04
N LYS A 623 -15.57 28.81 6.85
CA LYS A 623 -16.61 27.99 6.20
C LYS A 623 -16.10 26.64 5.67
N GLN A 624 -14.79 26.51 5.46
CA GLN A 624 -14.14 25.30 4.94
C GLN A 624 -13.48 24.46 6.05
N SER A 625 -13.61 24.86 7.32
CA SER A 625 -13.03 24.18 8.46
C SER A 625 -14.07 23.32 9.16
N TRP A 626 -13.81 22.02 9.21
CA TRP A 626 -14.66 21.00 9.82
C TRP A 626 -13.92 20.34 10.97
N THR A 627 -14.51 20.42 12.14
CA THR A 627 -14.01 19.77 13.34
C THR A 627 -14.57 18.35 13.38
N VAL A 628 -13.68 17.36 13.36
CA VAL A 628 -14.05 15.95 13.47
C VAL A 628 -14.27 15.60 14.93
N ARG A 629 -15.37 14.89 15.20
CA ARG A 629 -15.63 14.28 16.50
C ARG A 629 -16.01 12.83 16.33
N GLU A 630 -15.25 11.96 16.96
CA GLU A 630 -15.44 10.51 16.89
C GLU A 630 -16.66 10.09 17.72
N VAL A 631 -17.41 9.15 17.19
CA VAL A 631 -18.54 8.51 17.85
C VAL A 631 -18.05 7.17 18.40
N ALA A 632 -18.66 6.71 19.50
CA ALA A 632 -18.38 5.38 20.03
C ALA A 632 -18.56 4.30 18.95
N PRO A 633 -17.73 3.25 18.96
CA PRO A 633 -17.89 2.11 18.06
C PRO A 633 -19.25 1.42 18.28
N GLY A 634 -19.72 0.75 17.22
CA GLY A 634 -20.83 -0.19 17.27
C GLY A 634 -20.34 -1.62 17.44
N GLU A 635 -21.13 -2.60 17.00
CA GLU A 635 -20.76 -4.03 16.95
C GLU A 635 -19.54 -4.25 16.05
N ARG A 636 -19.47 -3.54 14.91
CA ARG A 636 -18.26 -3.48 14.08
C ARG A 636 -17.31 -2.44 14.61
N GLU A 637 -16.42 -2.86 15.51
CA GLU A 637 -15.55 -1.98 16.30
C GLU A 637 -14.61 -1.12 15.44
N ALA A 638 -14.09 -1.65 14.32
CA ALA A 638 -13.24 -0.91 13.40
C ALA A 638 -14.02 0.03 12.47
N THR A 639 -15.35 -0.08 12.41
CA THR A 639 -16.20 0.84 11.62
C THR A 639 -16.24 2.22 12.26
N ARG A 640 -15.36 3.10 11.77
CA ARG A 640 -15.22 4.46 12.26
C ARG A 640 -16.42 5.33 11.89
N ARG A 641 -17.01 5.94 12.92
CA ARG A 641 -18.14 6.86 12.83
C ARG A 641 -17.72 8.22 13.36
N VAL A 642 -18.01 9.27 12.59
CA VAL A 642 -17.67 10.65 12.96
C VAL A 642 -18.86 11.56 12.79
N MET A 643 -18.90 12.65 13.55
CA MET A 643 -19.68 13.83 13.20
C MET A 643 -18.75 14.95 12.72
N LEU A 644 -19.27 15.81 11.84
CA LEU A 644 -18.55 16.96 11.30
C LEU A 644 -19.19 18.26 11.80
N GLN A 645 -18.47 19.00 12.63
CA GLN A 645 -18.92 20.29 13.18
C GLN A 645 -18.27 21.46 12.43
N SER A 646 -19.06 22.36 11.87
CA SER A 646 -18.58 23.59 11.24
C SER A 646 -18.03 24.57 12.29
N SER A 647 -17.21 25.53 11.84
CA SER A 647 -16.61 26.55 12.72
C SER A 647 -17.61 27.43 13.49
N ASP A 648 -18.85 27.54 13.01
CA ASP A 648 -19.95 28.24 13.68
C ASP A 648 -20.73 27.36 14.68
N GLY A 649 -20.29 26.12 14.88
CA GLY A 649 -20.81 25.19 15.88
C GLY A 649 -21.92 24.25 15.38
N ARG A 650 -22.44 24.45 14.15
CA ARG A 650 -23.46 23.56 13.56
C ARG A 650 -22.86 22.24 13.11
N VAL A 651 -23.70 21.22 12.95
CA VAL A 651 -23.29 19.86 12.57
C VAL A 651 -23.88 19.49 11.21
N LEU A 652 -23.07 18.84 10.37
CA LEU A 652 -23.51 18.32 9.08
C LEU A 652 -24.35 17.05 9.27
N GLY A 653 -25.60 17.10 8.83
CA GLY A 653 -26.49 15.95 8.73
C GLY A 653 -26.94 15.68 7.31
N ALA A 654 -27.66 14.57 7.14
CA ALA A 654 -28.36 14.26 5.91
C ALA A 654 -29.69 13.54 6.18
N THR A 655 -30.58 13.62 5.19
CA THR A 655 -31.81 12.85 5.07
C THR A 655 -32.00 12.46 3.60
N SER A 656 -33.09 11.75 3.28
CA SER A 656 -33.46 11.50 1.88
C SER A 656 -33.70 12.78 1.05
N ALA A 657 -33.90 13.94 1.70
CA ALA A 657 -34.03 15.24 1.02
C ALA A 657 -32.68 15.90 0.69
N GLY A 658 -31.55 15.37 1.16
CA GLY A 658 -30.21 15.93 0.99
C GLY A 658 -29.51 16.26 2.31
N THR A 659 -28.44 17.05 2.23
CA THR A 659 -27.64 17.50 3.37
C THR A 659 -28.24 18.72 4.07
N ASP A 660 -28.02 18.84 5.38
CA ASP A 660 -28.47 19.96 6.19
C ASP A 660 -27.45 20.34 7.30
N LEU A 661 -27.53 21.58 7.82
CA LEU A 661 -26.68 22.07 8.92
C LEU A 661 -27.54 22.32 10.17
N ARG A 662 -27.35 21.50 11.20
CA ARG A 662 -28.17 21.48 12.41
C ARG A 662 -27.51 22.20 13.57
N THR A 663 -28.30 22.89 14.40
CA THR A 663 -27.84 23.44 15.68
C THR A 663 -28.14 22.42 16.78
N LEU A 664 -27.16 21.60 17.11
CA LEU A 664 -27.25 20.54 18.12
C LEU A 664 -26.05 20.63 19.07
N SER A 665 -26.23 20.16 20.31
CA SER A 665 -25.09 19.86 21.17
C SER A 665 -24.27 18.69 20.58
N VAL A 666 -22.99 18.62 20.92
CA VAL A 666 -22.11 17.51 20.48
C VAL A 666 -22.70 16.16 20.87
N ASP A 667 -23.18 16.00 22.09
CA ASP A 667 -23.73 14.73 22.58
C ASP A 667 -25.03 14.34 21.86
N ALA A 668 -25.91 15.32 21.61
CA ALA A 668 -27.15 15.08 20.86
C ALA A 668 -26.86 14.67 19.40
N ALA A 669 -25.86 15.28 18.76
CA ALA A 669 -25.44 14.88 17.42
C ALA A 669 -24.82 13.48 17.39
N LYS A 670 -23.95 13.14 18.35
CA LYS A 670 -23.38 11.78 18.46
C LYS A 670 -24.44 10.69 18.70
N ALA A 671 -25.62 11.05 19.21
CA ALA A 671 -26.75 10.13 19.40
C ALA A 671 -27.71 10.07 18.18
N ASP A 672 -27.60 10.97 17.21
CA ASP A 672 -28.47 11.04 16.03
C ASP A 672 -27.76 10.49 14.79
N ALA A 673 -28.17 9.30 14.34
CA ALA A 673 -27.63 8.62 13.15
C ALA A 673 -27.69 9.48 11.88
N ALA A 674 -28.62 10.44 11.78
CA ALA A 674 -28.69 11.34 10.62
C ALA A 674 -27.58 12.41 10.62
N THR A 675 -26.80 12.55 11.70
CA THR A 675 -25.61 13.42 11.77
C THR A 675 -24.28 12.67 11.87
N ARG A 676 -24.34 11.33 11.87
CA ARG A 676 -23.18 10.46 11.91
C ARG A 676 -22.79 10.01 10.50
N TRP A 677 -21.49 9.99 10.25
CA TRP A 677 -20.89 9.64 8.98
C TRP A 677 -19.90 8.50 9.19
N ILE A 678 -20.13 7.39 8.51
CA ILE A 678 -19.20 6.26 8.41
C ILE A 678 -18.06 6.67 7.49
N VAL A 679 -16.83 6.42 7.93
CA VAL A 679 -15.60 6.77 7.22
C VAL A 679 -15.06 5.52 6.54
N SER A 680 -15.04 5.52 5.20
CA SER A 680 -14.49 4.40 4.40
C SER A 680 -13.43 4.90 3.42
N THR A 681 -12.49 4.04 3.02
CA THR A 681 -11.44 4.36 2.05
C THR A 681 -10.98 3.11 1.31
N THR A 682 -10.67 3.23 0.03
CA THR A 682 -10.09 2.13 -0.77
C THR A 682 -8.60 2.33 -1.05
N ASP A 683 -8.04 3.51 -0.74
CA ASP A 683 -6.64 3.86 -1.04
C ASP A 683 -5.81 4.33 0.19
N GLY A 684 -6.49 4.48 1.34
CA GLY A 684 -5.88 4.91 2.59
C GLY A 684 -5.47 6.39 2.62
N THR A 685 -5.90 7.22 1.66
CA THR A 685 -5.53 8.64 1.54
C THR A 685 -6.72 9.56 1.33
N ALA A 686 -7.69 9.12 0.54
CA ALA A 686 -8.93 9.80 0.30
C ALA A 686 -10.08 8.98 0.90
N TYR A 687 -11.05 9.70 1.45
CA TYR A 687 -12.10 9.13 2.29
C TYR A 687 -13.47 9.43 1.69
N THR A 688 -14.33 8.42 1.77
CA THR A 688 -15.77 8.53 1.52
C THR A 688 -16.47 8.68 2.87
N LEU A 689 -17.57 9.43 2.88
CA LEU A 689 -18.35 9.71 4.08
C LEU A 689 -19.78 9.27 3.82
N VAL A 690 -20.21 8.17 4.44
CA VAL A 690 -21.54 7.60 4.25
C VAL A 690 -22.43 7.97 5.43
N ASN A 691 -23.58 8.58 5.18
CA ASN A 691 -24.49 8.93 6.25
C ASN A 691 -25.12 7.65 6.84
N GLU A 692 -25.00 7.46 8.14
CA GLU A 692 -25.40 6.23 8.79
C GLU A 692 -26.93 6.02 8.80
N SER A 693 -27.73 7.09 8.85
CA SER A 693 -29.19 6.93 8.85
C SER A 693 -29.76 6.43 7.52
N ILE A 694 -29.12 6.75 6.39
CA ILE A 694 -29.69 6.52 5.04
C ILE A 694 -28.80 5.70 4.11
N GLY A 695 -27.56 5.39 4.51
CA GLY A 695 -26.65 4.55 3.72
C GLY A 695 -26.20 5.18 2.40
N LEU A 696 -26.22 6.53 2.31
CA LEU A 696 -25.82 7.27 1.12
C LEU A 696 -24.53 8.06 1.38
N SER A 697 -23.61 8.05 0.41
CA SER A 697 -22.36 8.78 0.46
C SER A 697 -22.57 10.28 0.22
N LEU A 698 -21.81 11.11 0.93
CA LEU A 698 -21.65 12.54 0.63
C LEU A 698 -21.16 12.69 -0.81
N ASP A 699 -21.88 13.45 -1.62
CA ASP A 699 -21.75 13.44 -3.08
C ASP A 699 -21.81 14.86 -3.65
N VAL A 700 -20.88 15.20 -4.54
CA VAL A 700 -20.97 16.45 -5.30
C VAL A 700 -21.90 16.27 -6.50
N ASN A 701 -23.03 16.99 -6.46
CA ASN A 701 -24.14 16.80 -7.39
C ASN A 701 -23.70 16.86 -8.85
N GLY A 702 -24.09 15.85 -9.62
CA GLY A 702 -23.78 15.74 -11.05
C GLY A 702 -22.28 15.60 -11.35
N GLN A 703 -21.47 15.21 -10.36
CA GLN A 703 -20.02 15.06 -10.46
C GLN A 703 -19.31 16.35 -10.91
N SER A 704 -19.95 17.50 -10.74
CA SER A 704 -19.46 18.79 -11.25
C SER A 704 -18.23 19.26 -10.48
N SER A 705 -17.29 19.88 -11.19
CA SER A 705 -16.13 20.59 -10.63
C SER A 705 -16.33 22.11 -10.55
N THR A 706 -17.53 22.59 -10.89
CA THR A 706 -17.88 24.02 -10.92
C THR A 706 -17.96 24.61 -9.52
N GLU A 707 -17.49 25.84 -9.38
CA GLU A 707 -17.61 26.64 -8.15
C GLU A 707 -19.06 26.71 -7.66
N ASN A 708 -19.27 26.57 -6.35
CA ASN A 708 -20.57 26.59 -5.68
C ASN A 708 -21.53 25.45 -6.05
N THR A 709 -21.05 24.38 -6.69
CA THR A 709 -21.89 23.18 -6.89
C THR A 709 -22.32 22.64 -5.53
N ALA A 710 -23.62 22.35 -5.38
CA ALA A 710 -24.17 21.77 -4.15
C ALA A 710 -23.62 20.37 -3.88
N VAL A 711 -23.38 20.07 -2.61
CA VAL A 711 -22.98 18.74 -2.13
C VAL A 711 -24.15 18.13 -1.40
N GLY A 712 -24.70 17.06 -1.94
CA GLY A 712 -25.80 16.28 -1.40
C GLY A 712 -25.36 14.90 -0.95
N VAL A 713 -26.23 13.91 -1.14
CA VAL A 713 -25.94 12.50 -0.90
C VAL A 713 -26.41 11.65 -2.08
N TYR A 714 -25.70 10.56 -2.36
CA TYR A 714 -26.03 9.62 -3.44
C TYR A 714 -25.52 8.21 -3.11
N GLY A 715 -26.01 7.20 -3.83
CA GLY A 715 -25.52 5.83 -3.66
C GLY A 715 -24.03 5.72 -3.95
N SER A 716 -23.31 4.94 -3.14
CA SER A 716 -21.87 4.73 -3.28
C SER A 716 -21.53 4.19 -4.67
N ASN A 717 -20.64 4.90 -5.38
CA ASN A 717 -20.25 4.57 -6.75
C ASN A 717 -18.73 4.59 -6.99
N GLY A 718 -17.93 4.91 -5.96
CA GLY A 718 -16.47 4.95 -6.04
C GLY A 718 -15.90 6.12 -6.86
N GLY A 719 -16.76 7.02 -7.34
CA GLY A 719 -16.35 8.18 -8.12
C GLY A 719 -15.61 9.23 -7.29
N ALA A 720 -14.72 9.98 -7.95
CA ALA A 720 -13.96 11.07 -7.33
C ALA A 720 -14.86 12.17 -6.72
N ASN A 721 -16.13 12.26 -7.13
CA ASN A 721 -17.12 13.19 -6.59
C ASN A 721 -17.65 12.79 -5.19
N GLN A 722 -17.35 11.59 -4.72
CA GLN A 722 -17.66 11.08 -3.37
C GLN A 722 -16.43 10.97 -2.48
N SER A 723 -15.25 11.31 -3.01
CA SER A 723 -13.95 11.08 -2.39
C SER A 723 -13.32 12.41 -1.94
N TRP A 724 -12.87 12.46 -0.68
CA TRP A 724 -12.39 13.65 0.00
C TRP A 724 -10.98 13.43 0.57
N THR A 725 -10.04 14.27 0.17
CA THR A 725 -8.71 14.34 0.79
C THR A 725 -8.74 15.24 2.02
N PRO A 726 -8.50 14.70 3.23
CA PRO A 726 -8.46 15.52 4.43
C PRO A 726 -7.14 16.29 4.53
N ARG A 727 -7.22 17.61 4.68
CA ARG A 727 -6.09 18.47 5.05
C ARG A 727 -6.18 18.82 6.52
N ASP A 728 -5.39 18.12 7.34
CA ASP A 728 -5.30 18.41 8.77
C ASP A 728 -4.77 19.82 8.99
N LEU A 729 -5.54 20.64 9.70
CA LEU A 729 -5.21 22.04 9.96
C LEU A 729 -4.29 22.19 11.17
N ALA A 730 -3.86 21.09 11.80
CA ALA A 730 -2.80 21.11 12.80
C ALA A 730 -1.43 21.40 12.14
N PRO A 731 -0.74 22.50 12.50
CA PRO A 731 0.60 22.80 12.03
C PRO A 731 1.61 21.82 12.64
N SER A 732 2.73 21.57 11.94
CA SER A 732 3.80 20.75 12.47
C SER A 732 4.39 21.37 13.74
N ALA A 733 4.79 20.52 14.69
CA ALA A 733 5.21 20.93 16.04
C ALA A 733 6.39 21.92 16.07
N ALA A 734 7.28 21.86 15.08
CA ALA A 734 8.39 22.80 14.93
C ALA A 734 8.16 23.71 13.72
N GLN A 735 8.21 25.02 13.94
CA GLN A 735 8.16 26.05 12.90
C GLN A 735 9.38 26.94 13.07
N THR A 736 10.47 26.59 12.39
CA THR A 736 11.75 27.31 12.52
C THR A 736 12.10 28.04 11.24
N VAL A 737 12.66 29.25 11.35
CA VAL A 737 13.24 29.97 10.23
C VAL A 737 14.69 30.31 10.52
N ALA A 738 15.59 30.00 9.58
CA ALA A 738 16.99 30.36 9.70
C ALA A 738 17.19 31.83 9.27
N VAL A 739 17.88 32.61 10.11
CA VAL A 739 18.24 34.01 9.84
C VAL A 739 19.73 34.19 10.10
N ARG A 740 20.38 35.10 9.39
CA ARG A 740 21.79 35.45 9.63
C ARG A 740 21.98 36.94 9.82
N THR A 741 23.01 37.28 10.59
CA THR A 741 23.52 38.65 10.74
C THR A 741 25.01 38.65 11.06
N THR A 742 25.69 39.78 10.92
CA THR A 742 27.09 39.94 11.33
C THR A 742 27.18 40.37 12.80
N VAL A 743 28.35 40.18 13.42
CA VAL A 743 28.57 40.52 14.84
C VAL A 743 28.29 42.01 15.08
N GLY A 744 27.51 42.30 16.12
CA GLY A 744 27.11 43.66 16.50
C GLY A 744 26.03 44.28 15.63
N VAL A 745 25.52 43.56 14.62
CA VAL A 745 24.42 44.00 13.76
C VAL A 745 23.17 43.21 14.11
N ALA A 746 22.08 43.89 14.42
CA ALA A 746 20.82 43.22 14.67
C ALA A 746 20.23 42.65 13.38
N PRO A 747 19.65 41.44 13.41
CA PRO A 747 19.09 40.79 12.24
C PRO A 747 17.80 41.47 11.78
N THR A 748 17.56 41.45 10.46
CA THR A 748 16.21 41.67 9.91
C THR A 748 15.45 40.34 9.97
N LEU A 749 14.54 40.22 10.94
CA LEU A 749 13.67 39.05 11.04
C LEU A 749 12.60 39.10 9.94
N PRO A 750 12.20 37.94 9.37
CA PRO A 750 11.21 37.90 8.30
C PRO A 750 9.84 38.37 8.83
N ALA A 751 9.14 39.20 8.06
CA ALA A 751 7.83 39.71 8.44
C ALA A 751 6.74 38.63 8.44
N SER A 752 6.96 37.54 7.71
CA SER A 752 6.07 36.40 7.61
C SER A 752 6.82 35.07 7.51
N ILE A 753 6.15 33.97 7.82
CA ILE A 753 6.62 32.60 7.56
C ILE A 753 5.55 31.82 6.80
N ALA A 754 5.96 30.82 6.02
CA ALA A 754 5.04 29.86 5.43
C ALA A 754 4.93 28.64 6.38
N PRO A 755 3.81 28.48 7.09
CA PRO A 755 3.66 27.44 8.09
C PRO A 755 3.63 26.06 7.42
N GLN A 756 4.23 25.08 8.07
CA GLN A 756 4.25 23.69 7.60
C GLN A 756 3.14 22.86 8.25
N TYR A 757 2.46 22.05 7.46
CA TYR A 757 1.42 21.10 7.86
C TYR A 757 1.75 19.70 7.34
N ALA A 758 1.02 18.69 7.78
CA ALA A 758 1.19 17.31 7.29
C ALA A 758 0.96 17.19 5.77
N TRP A 759 0.12 18.04 5.19
CA TRP A 759 -0.16 18.09 3.75
C TRP A 759 0.76 19.05 2.97
N GLY A 760 1.71 19.71 3.64
CA GLY A 760 2.70 20.58 3.01
C GLY A 760 2.72 22.02 3.52
N THR A 761 3.22 22.93 2.70
CA THR A 761 3.42 24.34 3.05
C THR A 761 2.14 25.16 2.85
N GLY A 762 1.74 25.89 3.88
CA GLY A 762 0.62 26.83 3.83
C GLY A 762 0.98 28.21 3.30
N ALA A 763 -0.04 29.06 3.16
CA ALA A 763 0.14 30.45 2.75
C ALA A 763 1.00 31.23 3.78
N PRO A 764 1.85 32.17 3.34
CA PRO A 764 2.64 33.00 4.25
C PRO A 764 1.77 33.79 5.25
N VAL A 765 2.12 33.73 6.54
CA VAL A 765 1.41 34.39 7.64
C VAL A 765 2.35 35.33 8.38
N ALA A 766 1.84 36.50 8.80
CA ALA A 766 2.64 37.48 9.52
C ALA A 766 3.11 36.93 10.88
N VAL A 767 4.35 37.24 11.26
CA VAL A 767 4.92 36.84 12.56
C VAL A 767 5.17 38.07 13.42
N THR A 768 4.73 37.98 14.67
CA THR A 768 5.13 38.93 15.71
C THR A 768 6.30 38.34 16.49
N TRP A 769 7.48 38.95 16.35
CA TRP A 769 8.70 38.49 17.01
C TRP A 769 8.90 39.13 18.39
N GLN A 770 9.31 38.33 19.36
CA GLN A 770 9.76 38.76 20.68
C GLN A 770 11.27 39.05 20.63
N ARG A 771 11.63 40.17 20.00
CA ARG A 771 13.04 40.50 19.72
C ARG A 771 13.82 40.79 21.02
N PRO A 772 14.97 40.13 21.25
CA PRO A 772 15.85 40.44 22.37
C PRO A 772 16.59 41.77 22.16
N ALA A 773 17.23 42.29 23.21
CA ALA A 773 18.08 43.49 23.11
C ALA A 773 19.24 43.28 22.13
N ASP A 774 19.66 44.33 21.42
CA ASP A 774 20.72 44.25 20.38
C ASP A 774 22.06 43.72 20.91
N SER A 775 22.32 43.86 22.22
CA SER A 775 23.46 43.26 22.90
C SER A 775 23.51 41.73 22.79
N ALA A 776 22.38 41.07 22.53
CA ALA A 776 22.31 39.64 22.29
C ALA A 776 23.09 39.20 21.03
N TYR A 777 23.30 40.12 20.08
CA TYR A 777 24.03 39.88 18.83
C TYR A 777 25.48 40.42 18.86
N ALA A 778 25.96 40.86 20.03
CA ALA A 778 27.29 41.45 20.18
C ALA A 778 28.44 40.43 20.07
N ALA A 779 28.13 39.13 20.16
CA ALA A 779 29.09 38.04 20.02
C ALA A 779 28.64 37.08 18.91
N ALA A 780 29.61 36.45 18.25
CA ALA A 780 29.31 35.39 17.29
C ALA A 780 28.70 34.18 18.01
N GLY A 781 27.73 33.52 17.37
CA GLY A 781 26.99 32.41 17.97
C GLY A 781 25.56 32.31 17.42
N ARG A 782 24.72 31.50 18.06
CA ARG A 782 23.30 31.36 17.74
C ARG A 782 22.44 32.06 18.78
N VAL A 783 21.50 32.88 18.31
CA VAL A 783 20.47 33.51 19.12
C VAL A 783 19.12 33.01 18.64
N GLU A 784 18.33 32.41 19.53
CA GLU A 784 16.96 32.02 19.23
C GLU A 784 16.02 33.19 19.55
N VAL A 785 15.19 33.55 18.58
CA VAL A 785 14.16 34.59 18.75
C VAL A 785 12.80 33.93 18.59
N THR A 786 12.01 33.92 19.66
CA THR A 786 10.65 33.39 19.63
C THR A 786 9.70 34.38 18.96
N GLY A 787 8.69 33.85 18.31
CA GLY A 787 7.63 34.61 17.65
C GLY A 787 6.33 33.85 17.67
N THR A 788 5.26 34.57 17.33
CA THR A 788 3.93 33.99 17.20
C THR A 788 3.31 34.46 15.90
N ALA A 789 2.78 33.52 15.13
CA ALA A 789 1.98 33.77 13.95
C ALA A 789 0.54 33.32 14.19
N THR A 790 -0.40 33.84 13.42
CA THR A 790 -1.76 33.31 13.36
C THR A 790 -2.03 32.89 11.93
N ASP A 791 -2.41 31.63 11.75
CA ASP A 791 -2.72 31.14 10.42
C ASP A 791 -4.09 31.59 9.92
N LEU A 792 -4.37 31.22 8.68
CA LEU A 792 -5.60 31.52 7.98
C LEU A 792 -6.84 30.85 8.61
N PHE A 793 -6.64 29.84 9.46
CA PHE A 793 -7.67 29.09 10.19
C PHE A 793 -7.83 29.56 11.64
N GLY A 794 -7.18 30.68 12.00
CA GLY A 794 -7.24 31.29 13.33
C GLY A 794 -6.40 30.58 14.39
N GLN A 795 -5.50 29.66 14.00
CA GLN A 795 -4.62 28.96 14.94
C GLN A 795 -3.38 29.78 15.25
N SER A 796 -3.05 29.88 16.53
CA SER A 796 -1.78 30.45 16.97
C SER A 796 -0.64 29.45 16.76
N ILE A 797 0.40 29.88 16.08
CA ILE A 797 1.56 29.09 15.72
C ILE A 797 2.79 29.67 16.43
N PRO A 798 3.45 28.93 17.34
CA PRO A 798 4.75 29.33 17.86
C PRO A 798 5.80 29.17 16.77
N VAL A 799 6.63 30.19 16.59
CA VAL A 799 7.69 30.21 15.58
C VAL A 799 9.01 30.56 16.25
N THR A 800 10.11 29.95 15.83
CA THR A 800 11.46 30.29 16.32
C THR A 800 12.35 30.70 15.15
N ALA A 801 12.88 31.92 15.19
CA ALA A 801 13.97 32.32 14.31
C ALA A 801 15.31 31.88 14.92
N LEU A 802 16.05 31.05 14.20
CA LEU A 802 17.41 30.65 14.54
C LEU A 802 18.37 31.65 13.90
N VAL A 803 18.77 32.68 14.66
CA VAL A 803 19.66 33.75 14.17
C VAL A 803 21.11 33.34 14.37
N ASP A 804 21.81 33.08 13.28
CA ASP A 804 23.26 32.87 13.29
C ASP A 804 24.00 34.20 13.15
N VAL A 805 24.77 34.56 14.19
CA VAL A 805 25.55 35.79 14.29
C VAL A 805 27.00 35.49 13.93
N GLY A 806 27.47 36.06 12.82
CA GLY A 806 28.84 35.90 12.34
C GLY A 806 28.96 36.02 10.82
N GLY A 807 30.19 36.17 10.34
CA GLY A 807 30.49 36.08 8.91
C GLY A 807 30.37 34.63 8.40
N LEU A 808 30.14 34.47 7.11
CA LEU A 808 30.17 33.16 6.48
C LEU A 808 31.60 32.61 6.47
N THR A 809 31.76 31.36 6.88
CA THR A 809 33.09 30.74 7.07
C THR A 809 33.37 29.62 6.08
N ALA A 810 32.33 29.03 5.48
CA ALA A 810 32.47 27.92 4.52
C ALA A 810 31.23 27.81 3.61
N THR A 811 31.43 27.22 2.43
CA THR A 811 30.35 26.76 1.54
C THR A 811 30.23 25.25 1.60
N ASP A 812 29.02 24.71 1.52
CA ASP A 812 28.78 23.29 1.32
C ASP A 812 28.98 22.93 -0.17
N PRO A 813 29.63 21.80 -0.47
CA PRO A 813 29.74 21.33 -1.84
C PRO A 813 28.35 21.03 -2.40
N ALA A 814 28.14 21.40 -3.67
CA ALA A 814 26.93 21.09 -4.41
C ALA A 814 27.17 19.89 -5.36
N SER A 815 26.11 19.18 -5.73
CA SER A 815 26.16 18.19 -6.81
C SER A 815 25.08 18.45 -7.85
N LEU A 816 25.31 17.92 -9.05
CA LEU A 816 24.31 17.85 -10.12
C LEU A 816 24.46 16.51 -10.83
N THR A 817 23.42 15.69 -10.83
CA THR A 817 23.46 14.37 -11.47
C THR A 817 22.81 14.45 -12.86
N VAL A 818 23.52 13.98 -13.89
CA VAL A 818 23.12 14.07 -15.30
C VAL A 818 23.34 12.74 -16.01
N ALA A 819 22.52 12.45 -17.01
CA ALA A 819 22.70 11.24 -17.82
C ALA A 819 23.92 11.37 -18.74
N ALA A 820 24.61 10.26 -18.99
CA ALA A 820 25.67 10.18 -19.98
C ALA A 820 25.14 10.62 -21.36
N GLY A 821 25.88 11.51 -22.02
CA GLY A 821 25.49 12.17 -23.27
C GLY A 821 24.77 13.52 -23.07
N ALA A 822 24.56 13.99 -21.84
CA ALA A 822 24.04 15.34 -21.59
C ALA A 822 24.90 16.41 -22.28
N SER A 823 24.25 17.48 -22.77
CA SER A 823 24.97 18.60 -23.39
C SER A 823 25.54 19.55 -22.35
N VAL A 824 26.71 20.14 -22.63
CA VAL A 824 27.34 21.14 -21.75
C VAL A 824 26.37 22.28 -21.41
N ALA A 825 25.61 22.77 -22.39
CA ALA A 825 24.64 23.85 -22.19
C ALA A 825 23.50 23.45 -21.23
N ALA A 826 23.02 22.20 -21.29
CA ALA A 826 22.00 21.71 -20.37
C ALA A 826 22.52 21.61 -18.93
N VAL A 827 23.76 21.12 -18.75
CA VAL A 827 24.40 21.06 -17.42
C VAL A 827 24.61 22.45 -16.84
N GLN A 828 25.09 23.41 -17.63
CA GLN A 828 25.27 24.80 -17.20
C GLN A 828 23.95 25.47 -16.80
N ALA A 829 22.89 25.22 -17.56
CA ALA A 829 21.56 25.76 -17.27
C ALA A 829 20.94 25.13 -16.00
N ALA A 830 21.25 23.86 -15.71
CA ALA A 830 20.74 23.14 -14.54
C ALA A 830 21.58 23.36 -13.27
N ALA A 831 22.81 23.86 -13.40
CA ALA A 831 23.69 24.06 -12.26
C ALA A 831 23.18 25.16 -11.31
N PRO A 832 23.41 25.00 -10.00
CA PRO A 832 22.89 25.94 -9.02
C PRO A 832 23.60 27.29 -9.15
N THR A 833 22.82 28.39 -9.18
CA THR A 833 23.34 29.77 -9.21
C THR A 833 23.75 30.29 -7.84
N THR A 834 23.51 29.50 -6.80
CA THR A 834 23.93 29.76 -5.42
C THR A 834 24.49 28.49 -4.79
N VAL A 835 25.35 28.62 -3.77
CA VAL A 835 25.74 27.50 -2.92
C VAL A 835 25.27 27.73 -1.49
N PRO A 836 24.97 26.66 -0.72
CA PRO A 836 24.70 26.79 0.69
C PRO A 836 25.98 27.22 1.41
N ALA A 837 25.91 28.26 2.24
CA ALA A 837 27.03 28.74 3.05
C ALA A 837 26.65 28.77 4.53
N ARG A 838 27.65 28.62 5.40
CA ARG A 838 27.46 28.47 6.85
C ARG A 838 28.20 29.55 7.64
N VAL A 839 27.65 29.87 8.82
CA VAL A 839 28.28 30.72 9.83
C VAL A 839 28.90 29.83 10.91
N GLY A 840 30.24 29.72 10.93
CA GLY A 840 30.95 28.88 11.90
C GLY A 840 30.43 27.43 11.91
N ALA A 841 30.10 26.94 13.11
CA ALA A 841 29.57 25.59 13.35
C ALA A 841 28.06 25.43 13.11
N SER A 842 27.39 26.45 12.56
CA SER A 842 25.93 26.43 12.36
C SER A 842 25.48 25.27 11.48
N THR A 843 24.37 24.64 11.88
CA THR A 843 23.65 23.65 11.07
C THR A 843 22.79 24.29 9.98
N SER A 844 22.48 25.58 10.10
CA SER A 844 21.75 26.33 9.08
C SER A 844 22.65 26.62 7.88
N THR A 845 22.04 26.69 6.70
CA THR A 845 22.71 27.12 5.48
C THR A 845 21.99 28.30 4.86
N PHE A 846 22.75 29.14 4.17
CA PHE A 846 22.27 30.35 3.53
C PHE A 846 22.73 30.35 2.08
N ALA A 847 21.81 30.53 1.14
CA ALA A 847 22.15 30.58 -0.28
C ALA A 847 23.01 31.81 -0.59
N VAL A 848 24.16 31.59 -1.22
CA VAL A 848 25.11 32.65 -1.62
C VAL A 848 25.38 32.57 -3.11
N PRO A 849 25.30 33.68 -3.86
CA PRO A 849 25.64 33.70 -5.29
C PRO A 849 27.03 33.14 -5.57
N VAL A 850 27.13 32.28 -6.58
CA VAL A 850 28.37 31.62 -6.98
C VAL A 850 28.65 31.83 -8.47
N ALA A 851 29.91 32.07 -8.80
CA ALA A 851 30.41 32.02 -10.17
C ALA A 851 31.22 30.74 -10.37
N TRP A 852 30.84 29.92 -11.35
CA TRP A 852 31.49 28.64 -11.68
C TRP A 852 32.53 28.79 -12.78
N ASP A 853 33.65 28.08 -12.64
CA ASP A 853 34.65 27.90 -13.69
C ASP A 853 34.34 26.64 -14.51
N TRP A 854 33.74 26.84 -15.67
CA TRP A 854 33.28 25.75 -16.55
C TRP A 854 34.37 25.06 -17.36
N THR A 855 35.64 25.49 -17.24
CA THR A 855 36.76 24.96 -18.03
C THR A 855 36.87 23.42 -18.01
N PRO A 856 36.64 22.71 -16.89
CA PRO A 856 36.70 21.24 -16.85
C PRO A 856 35.54 20.53 -17.57
N LEU A 857 34.43 21.21 -17.83
CA LEU A 857 33.21 20.62 -18.38
C LEU A 857 33.24 20.62 -19.91
N THR A 858 33.39 19.44 -20.50
CA THR A 858 33.42 19.24 -21.97
C THR A 858 32.42 18.18 -22.40
N THR A 859 32.04 18.17 -23.69
CA THR A 859 31.19 17.10 -24.25
C THR A 859 31.79 15.71 -24.00
N ALA A 860 33.12 15.56 -24.07
CA ALA A 860 33.81 14.31 -23.80
C ALA A 860 33.67 13.88 -22.32
N SER A 861 33.73 14.83 -21.38
CA SER A 861 33.57 14.56 -19.94
C SER A 861 32.16 14.08 -19.55
N LEU A 862 31.17 14.35 -20.40
CA LEU A 862 29.77 13.93 -20.21
C LEU A 862 29.42 12.67 -21.01
N ALA A 863 30.33 12.13 -21.83
CA ALA A 863 30.02 11.05 -22.77
C ALA A 863 29.83 9.68 -22.11
N ALA A 864 30.40 9.47 -20.92
CA ALA A 864 30.35 8.20 -20.19
C ALA A 864 30.15 8.45 -18.69
N PRO A 865 29.61 7.47 -17.94
CA PRO A 865 29.47 7.58 -16.50
C PRO A 865 30.79 7.91 -15.79
N GLY A 866 30.73 8.80 -14.79
CA GLY A 866 31.88 9.35 -14.09
C GLY A 866 31.51 10.59 -13.29
N SER A 867 32.49 11.42 -12.95
CA SER A 867 32.25 12.69 -12.25
C SER A 867 33.20 13.78 -12.71
N VAL A 868 32.71 15.02 -12.80
CA VAL A 868 33.51 16.21 -13.11
C VAL A 868 33.40 17.18 -11.95
N THR A 869 34.54 17.61 -11.40
CA THR A 869 34.55 18.63 -10.33
C THR A 869 34.77 20.01 -10.94
N ILE A 870 33.90 20.94 -10.58
CA ILE A 870 33.85 22.31 -11.07
C ILE A 870 34.13 23.23 -9.88
N SER A 871 35.14 24.08 -10.02
CA SER A 871 35.48 25.07 -9.00
C SER A 871 34.59 26.30 -9.16
N GLY A 872 34.26 26.95 -8.04
CA GLY A 872 33.49 28.18 -8.04
C GLY A 872 33.95 29.16 -6.97
N THR A 873 33.52 30.41 -7.10
CA THR A 873 33.73 31.46 -6.10
C THR A 873 32.39 32.02 -5.66
N ALA A 874 32.06 31.84 -4.39
CA ALA A 874 30.86 32.38 -3.76
C ALA A 874 31.18 33.74 -3.12
N THR A 875 30.34 34.76 -3.34
CA THR A 875 30.60 36.11 -2.83
C THR A 875 29.47 36.57 -1.92
N ALA A 876 29.80 36.93 -0.68
CA ALA A 876 28.87 37.49 0.31
C ALA A 876 29.61 38.38 1.31
N ASP A 877 28.95 39.42 1.82
CA ASP A 877 29.47 40.35 2.83
C ASP A 877 30.83 40.99 2.47
N GLY A 878 31.11 41.16 1.16
CA GLY A 878 32.40 41.67 0.68
C GLY A 878 33.57 40.68 0.81
N GLN A 879 33.29 39.42 1.15
CA GLN A 879 34.25 38.32 1.21
C GLN A 879 33.97 37.32 0.08
N THR A 880 35.01 36.59 -0.34
CA THR A 880 34.89 35.47 -1.27
C THR A 880 35.19 34.16 -0.55
N LEU A 881 34.38 33.14 -0.83
CA LEU A 881 34.55 31.78 -0.33
C LEU A 881 34.72 30.83 -1.52
N PRO A 882 35.65 29.84 -1.44
CA PRO A 882 35.71 28.79 -2.44
C PRO A 882 34.41 27.99 -2.43
N ALA A 883 33.97 27.54 -3.60
CA ALA A 883 32.79 26.69 -3.79
C ALA A 883 33.14 25.52 -4.72
N THR A 884 32.41 24.42 -4.61
CA THR A 884 32.64 23.22 -5.41
C THR A 884 31.30 22.67 -5.89
N LEU A 885 31.23 22.33 -7.17
CA LEU A 885 30.14 21.61 -7.80
C LEU A 885 30.68 20.30 -8.36
N THR A 886 30.10 19.16 -7.97
CA THR A 886 30.39 17.87 -8.58
C THR A 886 29.27 17.50 -9.55
N VAL A 887 29.59 17.46 -10.85
CA VAL A 887 28.68 16.93 -11.86
C VAL A 887 28.86 15.42 -11.92
N LEU A 888 27.85 14.68 -11.48
CA LEU A 888 27.83 13.22 -11.50
C LEU A 888 27.19 12.75 -12.81
N VAL A 889 27.95 12.08 -13.64
CA VAL A 889 27.46 11.51 -14.90
C VAL A 889 27.10 10.06 -14.65
N THR A 890 25.83 9.71 -14.82
CA THR A 890 25.33 8.36 -14.59
C THR A 890 24.74 7.78 -15.87
N ALA A 891 24.44 6.48 -15.87
CA ALA A 891 23.67 5.90 -16.98
C ALA A 891 22.30 6.59 -17.06
N GLY A 892 21.84 6.86 -18.28
CA GLY A 892 20.49 7.37 -18.50
C GLY A 892 19.44 6.27 -18.42
N THR A 893 18.37 6.50 -17.68
CA THR A 893 17.14 5.68 -17.68
C THR A 893 16.01 6.45 -18.32
N LEU A 894 15.03 5.76 -18.89
CA LEU A 894 13.91 6.41 -19.57
C LEU A 894 12.76 6.63 -18.57
N ARG A 895 12.43 7.91 -18.33
CA ARG A 895 11.29 8.32 -17.48
C ARG A 895 10.12 8.73 -18.34
N ASN A 896 8.92 8.18 -18.09
CA ASN A 896 7.70 8.66 -18.72
C ASN A 896 7.32 10.01 -18.10
N PHE A 897 7.50 11.11 -18.83
CA PHE A 897 7.18 12.44 -18.34
C PHE A 897 5.78 12.90 -18.75
N ASN A 898 5.02 12.13 -19.53
CA ASN A 898 3.70 12.55 -20.02
C ASN A 898 2.69 12.89 -18.90
N PRO A 899 2.70 12.22 -17.73
CA PRO A 899 1.84 12.59 -16.60
C PRO A 899 2.24 13.90 -15.88
N ASP A 900 3.40 14.50 -16.18
CA ASP A 900 3.87 15.72 -15.51
C ASP A 900 2.87 16.88 -15.62
N ALA A 901 2.73 17.66 -14.54
CA ALA A 901 1.84 18.82 -14.50
C ALA A 901 2.13 19.85 -15.62
N GLY A 902 1.08 20.45 -16.17
CA GLY A 902 1.17 21.49 -17.21
C GLY A 902 1.31 20.95 -18.64
N ILE A 903 1.45 19.64 -18.84
CA ILE A 903 1.28 19.04 -20.16
C ILE A 903 -0.21 19.05 -20.52
N VAL A 904 -0.51 19.37 -21.79
CA VAL A 904 -1.88 19.40 -22.32
C VAL A 904 -1.99 18.41 -23.48
N ALA A 905 -2.95 17.50 -23.37
CA ALA A 905 -3.29 16.51 -24.37
C ALA A 905 -4.47 16.97 -25.23
N THR A 906 -4.33 16.88 -26.55
CA THR A 906 -5.39 17.19 -27.52
C THR A 906 -5.47 16.09 -28.57
N ALA A 907 -6.65 15.92 -29.17
CA ALA A 907 -6.90 14.96 -30.22
C ALA A 907 -7.57 15.63 -31.41
N THR A 908 -7.49 14.99 -32.58
CA THR A 908 -8.21 15.44 -33.78
C THR A 908 -9.74 15.34 -33.62
N SER A 909 -10.20 14.33 -32.88
CA SER A 909 -11.60 14.11 -32.49
C SER A 909 -11.64 13.32 -31.17
N SER A 910 -12.78 13.32 -30.48
CA SER A 910 -12.98 12.47 -29.29
C SER A 910 -14.44 12.06 -29.17
N GLU A 911 -14.67 10.82 -28.75
CA GLU A 911 -15.96 10.35 -28.27
C GLU A 911 -16.33 11.07 -26.97
N SER A 912 -17.61 11.38 -26.78
CA SER A 912 -18.08 12.02 -25.54
C SER A 912 -17.74 11.13 -24.33
N GLY A 913 -17.05 11.70 -23.34
CA GLY A 913 -16.57 10.97 -22.14
C GLY A 913 -15.18 10.32 -22.27
N TYR A 914 -14.58 10.31 -23.46
CA TYR A 914 -13.29 9.66 -23.74
C TYR A 914 -12.30 10.64 -24.39
N GLY A 915 -11.97 11.70 -23.65
CA GLY A 915 -11.05 12.75 -24.08
C GLY A 915 -9.55 12.39 -23.95
N PRO A 916 -8.66 13.11 -24.65
CA PRO A 916 -7.23 12.81 -24.71
C PRO A 916 -6.46 12.98 -23.39
N GLU A 917 -6.98 13.73 -22.41
CA GLU A 917 -6.33 13.84 -21.09
C GLU A 917 -6.32 12.51 -20.33
N ARG A 918 -7.21 11.59 -20.67
CA ARG A 918 -7.23 10.26 -20.08
C ARG A 918 -6.12 9.36 -20.59
N THR A 919 -5.40 9.70 -21.66
CA THR A 919 -4.27 8.90 -22.17
C THR A 919 -2.93 9.25 -21.54
N ARG A 920 -2.96 9.88 -20.38
CA ARG A 920 -1.80 10.26 -19.58
C ARG A 920 -2.09 10.14 -18.08
N ASN A 921 -3.11 9.35 -17.73
CA ASN A 921 -3.54 9.12 -16.35
C ASN A 921 -2.75 7.97 -15.69
N GLY A 922 -1.88 7.29 -16.44
CA GLY A 922 -1.08 6.17 -15.96
C GLY A 922 -1.86 4.85 -15.87
N VAL A 923 -3.08 4.77 -16.41
CA VAL A 923 -3.92 3.58 -16.37
C VAL A 923 -3.73 2.78 -17.65
N ASP A 924 -2.94 1.72 -17.58
CA ASP A 924 -2.81 0.77 -18.67
C ASP A 924 -4.05 -0.12 -18.72
N GLY A 925 -4.88 0.00 -19.77
CA GLY A 925 -5.99 -0.91 -20.05
C GLY A 925 -7.40 -0.36 -19.86
N ASP A 926 -7.58 0.93 -19.53
CA ASP A 926 -8.91 1.58 -19.61
C ASP A 926 -9.22 2.08 -21.03
N LYS A 927 -10.49 2.44 -21.27
CA LYS A 927 -10.87 3.18 -22.49
C LYS A 927 -10.53 4.65 -22.27
N GLY A 928 -9.25 4.99 -22.35
CA GLY A 928 -8.78 6.36 -22.10
C GLY A 928 -9.35 7.35 -23.12
N TRP A 929 -9.00 7.17 -24.38
CA TRP A 929 -9.46 7.99 -25.50
C TRP A 929 -10.03 7.13 -26.63
N SER A 930 -11.06 7.65 -27.29
CA SER A 930 -11.66 7.07 -28.49
C SER A 930 -11.85 8.14 -29.56
N ASN A 931 -11.50 7.85 -30.81
CA ASN A 931 -11.73 8.78 -31.93
C ASN A 931 -13.14 8.68 -32.54
N TRP A 932 -13.99 7.78 -32.03
CA TRP A 932 -15.32 7.53 -32.58
C TRP A 932 -16.24 8.73 -32.40
N THR A 933 -16.84 9.17 -33.50
CA THR A 933 -17.91 10.17 -33.49
C THR A 933 -19.09 9.61 -34.28
N SER A 934 -20.32 9.85 -33.82
CA SER A 934 -21.51 9.24 -34.41
C SER A 934 -21.52 9.38 -35.94
N GLY A 935 -21.48 8.24 -36.66
CA GLY A 935 -21.49 8.17 -38.12
C GLY A 935 -20.15 8.42 -38.84
N THR A 936 -19.07 8.75 -38.13
CA THR A 936 -17.75 9.03 -38.74
C THR A 936 -16.65 8.17 -38.13
N LYS A 937 -15.95 7.42 -38.99
CA LYS A 937 -14.78 6.61 -38.65
C LYS A 937 -13.55 7.18 -39.37
N ALA A 938 -12.88 8.13 -38.74
CA ALA A 938 -11.76 8.83 -39.35
C ALA A 938 -10.61 7.86 -39.68
N ALA A 939 -10.17 7.85 -40.94
CA ALA A 939 -9.07 7.00 -41.40
C ALA A 939 -7.72 7.36 -40.76
N GLN A 940 -7.58 8.60 -40.28
CA GLN A 940 -6.40 9.09 -39.58
C GLN A 940 -6.81 9.97 -38.40
N SER A 941 -6.11 9.87 -37.28
CA SER A 941 -6.27 10.76 -36.12
C SER A 941 -4.93 10.93 -35.43
N SER A 942 -4.77 11.99 -34.64
CA SER A 942 -3.55 12.19 -33.87
C SER A 942 -3.83 12.53 -32.42
N LEU A 943 -3.01 12.01 -31.51
CA LEU A 943 -2.86 12.50 -30.14
C LEU A 943 -1.67 13.44 -30.08
N THR A 944 -1.86 14.63 -29.51
CA THR A 944 -0.87 15.71 -29.44
C THR A 944 -0.68 16.14 -27.99
N TYR A 945 0.58 16.19 -27.56
CA TYR A 945 1.00 16.56 -26.22
C TYR A 945 1.85 17.82 -26.31
N THR A 946 1.44 18.88 -25.61
CA THR A 946 2.16 20.17 -25.55
C THR A 946 2.77 20.33 -24.18
N PHE A 947 4.03 20.77 -24.13
CA PHE A 947 4.82 20.83 -22.90
C PHE A 947 4.97 22.26 -22.39
N PRO A 948 5.00 22.49 -21.07
CA PRO A 948 5.21 23.82 -20.49
C PRO A 948 6.64 24.36 -20.72
N ALA A 949 7.60 23.46 -20.95
CA ALA A 949 8.97 23.75 -21.36
C ALA A 949 9.46 22.66 -22.31
N THR A 950 10.51 22.93 -23.09
CA THR A 950 11.07 21.94 -24.02
C THR A 950 11.60 20.71 -23.29
N ARG A 951 11.33 19.53 -23.83
CA ARG A 951 11.77 18.22 -23.33
C ARG A 951 12.59 17.47 -24.37
N GLN A 952 13.48 16.59 -23.92
CA GLN A 952 14.19 15.64 -24.79
C GLN A 952 13.38 14.36 -24.90
N VAL A 953 12.68 14.16 -26.02
CA VAL A 953 11.91 12.93 -26.24
C VAL A 953 12.80 11.91 -26.93
N GLN A 954 12.92 10.71 -26.38
CA GLN A 954 13.75 9.64 -26.92
C GLN A 954 12.96 8.37 -27.24
N GLN A 955 11.83 8.15 -26.56
CA GLN A 955 10.94 7.04 -26.84
C GLN A 955 9.49 7.48 -26.67
N VAL A 956 8.60 6.86 -27.44
CA VAL A 956 7.15 6.91 -27.24
C VAL A 956 6.61 5.49 -27.12
N SER A 957 5.63 5.31 -26.23
CA SER A 957 4.80 4.11 -26.20
C SER A 957 3.33 4.48 -26.23
N VAL A 958 2.51 3.73 -26.98
CA VAL A 958 1.06 3.91 -27.02
C VAL A 958 0.40 2.55 -26.76
N GLN A 959 -0.32 2.47 -25.64
CA GLN A 959 -1.10 1.30 -25.26
C GLN A 959 -2.49 1.41 -25.88
N PHE A 960 -2.78 0.55 -26.86
CA PHE A 960 -4.13 0.47 -27.43
C PHE A 960 -5.02 -0.42 -26.57
N GLN A 961 -6.32 -0.20 -26.65
CA GLN A 961 -7.33 -1.05 -26.01
C GLN A 961 -8.22 -1.70 -27.07
N ARG A 962 -8.63 -2.94 -26.80
CA ARG A 962 -9.56 -3.68 -27.65
C ARG A 962 -11.00 -3.38 -27.21
N ASP A 963 -11.80 -2.81 -28.11
CA ASP A 963 -13.24 -2.60 -27.94
C ASP A 963 -13.97 -3.12 -29.20
N GLY A 964 -14.53 -4.31 -29.08
CA GLY A 964 -15.05 -5.08 -30.21
C GLY A 964 -13.95 -5.59 -31.14
N GLY A 965 -13.85 -5.01 -32.34
CA GLY A 965 -12.94 -5.43 -33.40
C GLY A 965 -11.53 -4.80 -33.33
N THR A 966 -10.90 -4.57 -34.48
CA THR A 966 -9.59 -3.90 -34.57
C THR A 966 -9.72 -2.42 -34.22
N SER A 967 -9.56 -2.07 -32.95
CA SER A 967 -9.67 -0.69 -32.41
C SER A 967 -8.32 0.02 -32.24
N TRP A 968 -7.29 -0.38 -33.01
CA TRP A 968 -5.93 0.15 -32.92
C TRP A 968 -5.37 0.57 -34.28
N ALA A 969 -4.23 1.25 -34.28
CA ALA A 969 -3.62 1.77 -35.50
C ALA A 969 -3.05 0.65 -36.39
N GLN A 970 -3.26 0.76 -37.70
CA GLN A 970 -2.57 -0.02 -38.73
C GLN A 970 -1.14 0.49 -38.93
N SER A 971 -0.96 1.80 -38.86
CA SER A 971 0.34 2.44 -39.03
C SER A 971 0.37 3.77 -38.28
N TYR A 972 1.57 4.25 -38.02
CA TYR A 972 1.78 5.47 -37.25
C TYR A 972 2.95 6.31 -37.78
N GLN A 973 2.93 7.60 -37.50
CA GLN A 973 4.03 8.52 -37.74
C GLN A 973 4.27 9.37 -36.49
N LEU A 974 5.54 9.61 -36.18
CA LEU A 974 5.95 10.40 -35.02
C LEU A 974 6.45 11.76 -35.47
N GLN A 975 5.97 12.82 -34.81
CA GLN A 975 6.33 14.19 -35.16
C GLN A 975 6.50 15.05 -33.91
N TYR A 976 7.34 16.08 -34.01
CA TYR A 976 7.62 17.01 -32.92
C TYR A 976 7.69 18.47 -33.42
N GLN A 977 7.52 19.41 -32.50
CA GLN A 977 7.82 20.83 -32.71
C GLN A 977 9.04 21.21 -31.88
N GLY A 978 10.07 21.80 -32.50
CA GLY A 978 11.26 22.29 -31.81
C GLY A 978 11.01 23.52 -30.93
N ALA A 979 12.00 23.89 -30.10
CA ALA A 979 11.93 24.96 -29.10
C ALA A 979 11.30 26.27 -29.59
N SER A 980 11.66 26.72 -30.80
CA SER A 980 11.22 28.00 -31.38
C SER A 980 10.29 27.85 -32.58
N SER A 981 9.86 26.63 -32.94
CA SER A 981 9.12 26.35 -34.17
C SER A 981 7.68 25.93 -33.89
N THR A 982 6.69 26.38 -34.66
CA THR A 982 5.31 25.84 -34.65
C THR A 982 5.07 24.83 -35.77
N THR A 983 6.10 24.52 -36.56
CA THR A 983 6.02 23.56 -37.65
C THR A 983 6.27 22.15 -37.12
N TRP A 984 5.39 21.22 -37.49
CA TRP A 984 5.58 19.81 -37.20
C TRP A 984 6.67 19.22 -38.09
N THR A 985 7.69 18.64 -37.47
CA THR A 985 8.80 17.95 -38.13
C THR A 985 8.72 16.46 -37.78
N ALA A 986 8.95 15.59 -38.77
CA ALA A 986 9.03 14.17 -38.50
C ALA A 986 10.21 13.85 -37.57
N VAL A 987 10.00 12.93 -36.64
CA VAL A 987 11.10 12.36 -35.86
C VAL A 987 12.03 11.60 -36.83
N PRO A 988 13.37 11.74 -36.74
CA PRO A 988 14.29 11.02 -37.61
C PRO A 988 14.03 9.50 -37.61
N GLY A 989 13.90 8.90 -38.80
CA GLY A 989 13.50 7.50 -38.99
C GLY A 989 12.00 7.25 -39.06
N TYR A 990 11.18 8.30 -38.88
CA TYR A 990 9.71 8.29 -38.98
C TYR A 990 9.20 9.33 -39.99
N GLU A 991 9.98 9.61 -41.05
CA GLU A 991 9.61 10.53 -42.13
C GLU A 991 8.40 10.02 -42.94
N SER A 992 8.13 8.72 -42.89
CA SER A 992 6.95 8.05 -43.46
C SER A 992 6.24 7.24 -42.38
N ALA A 993 4.96 6.89 -42.62
CA ALA A 993 4.20 6.07 -41.69
C ALA A 993 4.77 4.65 -41.60
N VAL A 994 4.96 4.16 -40.38
CA VAL A 994 5.48 2.83 -40.04
C VAL A 994 4.31 1.90 -39.74
N ALA A 995 4.31 0.68 -40.29
CA ALA A 995 3.29 -0.32 -39.99
C ALA A 995 3.38 -0.79 -38.53
N LEU A 996 2.24 -0.93 -37.86
CA LEU A 996 2.16 -1.52 -36.52
C LEU A 996 1.74 -2.98 -36.66
N ALA A 997 2.56 -3.90 -36.14
CA ALA A 997 2.25 -5.33 -36.15
C ALA A 997 1.13 -5.63 -35.14
N ALA A 998 0.06 -6.29 -35.60
CA ALA A 998 -0.99 -6.78 -34.72
C ALA A 998 -0.61 -8.18 -34.16
N PRO A 999 -0.79 -8.43 -32.85
CA PRO A 999 -0.62 -9.75 -32.25
C PRO A 999 -1.49 -10.82 -32.92
N ALA A 1000 -0.97 -12.03 -33.06
CA ALA A 1000 -1.69 -13.15 -33.70
C ALA A 1000 -2.88 -13.66 -32.87
N ASP A 1001 -2.86 -13.41 -31.55
CA ASP A 1001 -3.93 -13.77 -30.60
C ASP A 1001 -5.10 -12.78 -30.62
N GLY A 1002 -5.03 -11.72 -31.42
CA GLY A 1002 -6.09 -10.71 -31.55
C GLY A 1002 -6.16 -9.71 -30.39
N THR A 1003 -5.16 -9.70 -29.50
CA THR A 1003 -5.00 -8.67 -28.47
C THR A 1003 -4.60 -7.32 -29.07
N ALA A 1004 -4.91 -6.23 -28.36
CA ALA A 1004 -4.51 -4.90 -28.81
C ALA A 1004 -2.98 -4.73 -28.70
N PRO A 1005 -2.29 -4.24 -29.74
CA PRO A 1005 -0.85 -4.03 -29.70
C PRO A 1005 -0.46 -2.89 -28.76
N THR A 1006 0.81 -2.89 -28.36
CA THR A 1006 1.49 -1.73 -27.80
C THR A 1006 2.46 -1.19 -28.85
N LEU A 1007 2.32 0.07 -29.23
CA LEU A 1007 3.36 0.78 -29.98
C LEU A 1007 4.51 1.07 -29.02
N SER A 1008 5.74 0.74 -29.41
CA SER A 1008 6.96 1.18 -28.71
C SER A 1008 8.01 1.57 -29.74
N ALA A 1009 8.46 2.82 -29.69
CA ALA A 1009 9.34 3.41 -30.69
C ALA A 1009 10.43 4.23 -30.02
N THR A 1010 11.69 3.82 -30.18
CA THR A 1010 12.89 4.51 -29.68
C THR A 1010 13.65 5.15 -30.85
N PHE A 1011 14.16 6.36 -30.63
CA PHE A 1011 14.85 7.16 -31.64
C PHE A 1011 15.96 8.00 -31.02
N ALA A 1012 16.77 8.64 -31.86
CA ALA A 1012 17.74 9.64 -31.38
C ALA A 1012 16.97 10.79 -30.68
N PRO A 1013 17.39 11.24 -29.48
CA PRO A 1013 16.66 12.25 -28.72
C PRO A 1013 16.36 13.52 -29.54
N VAL A 1014 15.12 13.99 -29.48
CA VAL A 1014 14.68 15.25 -30.10
C VAL A 1014 14.26 16.25 -29.03
N THR A 1015 14.72 17.51 -29.16
CA THR A 1015 14.25 18.60 -28.30
C THR A 1015 12.91 19.12 -28.81
N ALA A 1016 11.85 18.85 -28.06
CA ALA A 1016 10.48 19.16 -28.46
C ALA A 1016 9.78 20.04 -27.43
N LYS A 1017 8.94 20.98 -27.87
CA LYS A 1017 7.92 21.66 -27.03
C LYS A 1017 6.53 21.05 -27.20
N ALA A 1018 6.34 20.25 -28.24
CA ALA A 1018 5.15 19.46 -28.46
C ALA A 1018 5.52 18.20 -29.25
N PHE A 1019 4.82 17.10 -28.97
CA PHE A 1019 4.99 15.82 -29.63
C PHE A 1019 3.62 15.28 -30.05
N ARG A 1020 3.51 14.70 -31.25
CA ARG A 1020 2.27 14.07 -31.68
C ARG A 1020 2.51 12.70 -32.32
N VAL A 1021 1.58 11.80 -32.05
CA VAL A 1021 1.47 10.49 -32.68
C VAL A 1021 0.35 10.56 -33.69
N VAL A 1022 0.68 10.47 -34.98
CA VAL A 1022 -0.30 10.40 -36.08
C VAL A 1022 -0.59 8.93 -36.35
N MET A 1023 -1.84 8.51 -36.28
CA MET A 1023 -2.26 7.10 -36.34
C MET A 1023 -3.26 6.91 -37.47
N ASN A 1024 -3.05 5.89 -38.30
CA ASN A 1024 -3.98 5.49 -39.35
C ASN A 1024 -4.78 4.28 -38.87
N ALA A 1025 -6.12 4.37 -38.93
CA ALA A 1025 -7.03 3.29 -38.57
C ALA A 1025 -7.21 2.31 -39.73
N TYR A 1026 -7.64 1.08 -39.42
CA TYR A 1026 -8.10 0.14 -40.44
C TYR A 1026 -9.43 0.62 -41.06
N ALA A 1027 -9.72 0.20 -42.28
CA ALA A 1027 -10.97 0.55 -42.96
C ALA A 1027 -12.20 0.19 -42.11
N ASN A 1028 -13.13 1.14 -41.95
CA ASN A 1028 -14.35 0.99 -41.15
C ASN A 1028 -14.13 0.67 -39.66
N THR A 1029 -12.99 1.04 -39.08
CA THR A 1029 -12.69 0.89 -37.65
C THR A 1029 -12.53 2.24 -36.94
N HIS A 1030 -12.27 2.23 -35.64
CA HIS A 1030 -11.99 3.41 -34.83
C HIS A 1030 -10.74 3.14 -33.97
N LEU A 1031 -10.17 4.15 -33.35
CA LEU A 1031 -8.97 4.05 -32.53
C LEU A 1031 -9.33 4.23 -31.06
N ILE A 1032 -8.82 3.34 -30.21
CA ILE A 1032 -8.88 3.46 -28.76
C ILE A 1032 -7.50 3.32 -28.15
N VAL A 1033 -7.14 4.29 -27.34
CA VAL A 1033 -5.88 4.34 -26.60
C VAL A 1033 -6.20 4.37 -25.12
N SER A 1034 -5.60 3.45 -24.35
CA SER A 1034 -5.60 3.53 -22.89
C SER A 1034 -4.63 4.63 -22.45
N GLU A 1035 -3.36 4.51 -22.85
CA GLU A 1035 -2.29 5.36 -22.33
C GLU A 1035 -1.26 5.67 -23.42
N THR A 1036 -0.71 6.88 -23.41
CA THR A 1036 0.47 7.27 -24.19
C THR A 1036 1.58 7.70 -23.24
N LYS A 1037 2.76 7.11 -23.40
CA LYS A 1037 3.94 7.37 -22.58
C LYS A 1037 5.00 8.05 -23.44
N LEU A 1038 5.52 9.19 -22.99
CA LEU A 1038 6.59 9.94 -23.64
C LEU A 1038 7.80 9.91 -22.73
N TYR A 1039 8.91 9.40 -23.23
CA TYR A 1039 10.09 9.12 -22.44
C TYR A 1039 11.22 10.09 -22.72
N GLU A 1040 11.82 10.60 -21.65
CA GLU A 1040 13.08 11.34 -21.68
C GLU A 1040 14.17 10.54 -20.94
N SER A 1041 15.43 10.74 -21.33
CA SER A 1041 16.54 10.17 -20.56
C SER A 1041 16.80 11.02 -19.32
N VAL A 1042 16.62 10.43 -18.15
CA VAL A 1042 16.97 11.01 -16.87
C VAL A 1042 18.19 10.29 -16.30
N ALA A 1043 18.97 11.01 -15.51
CA ALA A 1043 20.12 10.43 -14.83
C ALA A 1043 19.63 9.40 -13.79
N SER A 1044 20.20 8.18 -13.79
CA SER A 1044 20.02 7.28 -12.66
C SER A 1044 20.65 7.89 -11.39
N PRO A 1045 20.13 7.60 -10.18
CA PRO A 1045 20.79 7.99 -8.94
C PRO A 1045 22.25 7.51 -8.90
N ALA A 1046 23.16 8.31 -8.36
CA ALA A 1046 24.58 8.01 -8.39
C ALA A 1046 25.00 7.06 -7.25
N ALA A 1047 25.85 6.09 -7.56
CA ALA A 1047 26.49 5.18 -6.59
C ALA A 1047 27.68 5.84 -5.85
N VAL A 1048 27.54 7.11 -5.46
CA VAL A 1048 28.61 7.89 -4.82
C VAL A 1048 28.31 8.06 -3.33
N ALA A 1049 29.10 7.39 -2.50
CA ALA A 1049 29.01 7.44 -1.04
C ALA A 1049 30.17 8.20 -0.38
N THR A 1050 30.89 9.04 -1.13
CA THR A 1050 32.03 9.79 -0.58
C THR A 1050 31.58 11.09 0.09
N LEU A 1051 32.42 11.62 0.97
CA LEU A 1051 32.22 12.93 1.60
C LEU A 1051 32.77 14.05 0.71
N GLY A 1052 31.99 15.11 0.50
CA GLY A 1052 32.44 16.34 -0.13
C GLY A 1052 33.04 17.32 0.89
N ALA A 1053 32.59 17.25 2.15
CA ALA A 1053 33.16 18.04 3.24
C ALA A 1053 33.03 17.30 4.58
N LEU A 1054 34.06 17.43 5.43
CA LEU A 1054 34.05 16.97 6.82
C LEU A 1054 34.56 18.10 7.72
N ARG A 1055 33.81 18.46 8.75
CA ARG A 1055 34.12 19.61 9.59
C ARG A 1055 33.92 19.33 11.07
N VAL A 1056 34.78 19.90 11.90
CA VAL A 1056 34.72 19.86 13.37
C VAL A 1056 34.53 21.30 13.87
N ASN A 1057 33.43 21.58 14.58
CA ASN A 1057 32.99 22.93 14.96
C ASN A 1057 32.95 23.89 13.75
N GLY A 1058 32.50 23.40 12.60
CA GLY A 1058 32.38 24.20 11.37
C GLY A 1058 33.70 24.46 10.63
N VAL A 1059 34.84 24.03 11.16
CA VAL A 1059 36.15 24.15 10.51
C VAL A 1059 36.45 22.85 9.75
N GLY A 1060 36.86 22.98 8.48
CA GLY A 1060 37.26 21.83 7.66
C GLY A 1060 38.40 21.03 8.30
N VAL A 1061 38.30 19.70 8.26
CA VAL A 1061 39.38 18.84 8.74
C VAL A 1061 40.61 19.02 7.84
N ALA A 1062 41.76 19.34 8.43
CA ALA A 1062 42.99 19.57 7.68
C ALA A 1062 43.43 18.32 6.90
N GLY A 1063 43.81 18.50 5.63
CA GLY A 1063 44.20 17.38 4.76
C GLY A 1063 43.05 16.42 4.44
N PHE A 1064 41.80 16.90 4.44
CA PHE A 1064 40.63 16.11 4.09
C PHE A 1064 40.79 15.46 2.70
N ASP A 1065 40.57 14.15 2.67
CA ASP A 1065 40.56 13.32 1.47
C ASP A 1065 39.33 12.38 1.54
N PRO A 1066 38.38 12.47 0.59
CA PRO A 1066 37.19 11.60 0.56
C PRO A 1066 37.50 10.09 0.60
N ALA A 1067 38.69 9.66 0.16
CA ALA A 1067 39.09 8.25 0.17
C ALA A 1067 39.55 7.76 1.56
N ARG A 1068 39.80 8.67 2.51
CA ARG A 1068 40.31 8.34 3.84
C ARG A 1068 39.16 8.02 4.81
N GLY A 1069 39.13 6.80 5.32
CA GLY A 1069 38.09 6.33 6.26
C GLY A 1069 38.27 6.73 7.73
N SER A 1070 39.37 7.41 8.11
CA SER A 1070 39.55 7.86 9.49
C SER A 1070 40.40 9.11 9.66
N TYR A 1071 40.03 9.91 10.66
CA TYR A 1071 40.65 11.17 11.03
C TYR A 1071 40.87 11.27 12.53
N ALA A 1072 42.00 11.88 12.93
CA ALA A 1072 42.26 12.26 14.30
C ALA A 1072 42.31 13.78 14.38
N VAL A 1073 41.52 14.37 15.28
CA VAL A 1073 41.42 15.82 15.44
C VAL A 1073 41.66 16.17 16.90
N THR A 1074 42.54 17.13 17.15
CA THR A 1074 42.73 17.70 18.49
C THR A 1074 41.96 19.01 18.56
N VAL A 1075 41.08 19.16 19.55
CA VAL A 1075 40.30 20.37 19.78
C VAL A 1075 40.66 20.95 21.13
N ASP A 1076 41.03 22.23 21.17
CA ASP A 1076 41.27 22.93 22.43
C ASP A 1076 39.95 23.15 23.19
N GLY A 1077 39.92 22.82 24.48
CA GLY A 1077 38.74 23.01 25.34
C GLY A 1077 38.37 21.77 26.16
N THR A 1078 37.22 21.83 26.82
CA THR A 1078 36.70 20.77 27.70
C THR A 1078 35.40 20.14 27.20
N THR A 1079 34.81 20.68 26.13
CA THR A 1079 33.56 20.20 25.53
C THR A 1079 33.82 19.49 24.21
N MET A 1080 33.14 18.37 23.97
CA MET A 1080 33.20 17.68 22.68
C MET A 1080 32.70 18.59 21.55
N PRO A 1081 33.39 18.63 20.41
CA PRO A 1081 32.99 19.45 19.27
C PRO A 1081 31.80 18.84 18.53
N VAL A 1082 31.12 19.65 17.75
CA VAL A 1082 30.09 19.19 16.81
C VAL A 1082 30.77 18.76 15.51
N LEU A 1083 30.57 17.51 15.14
CA LEU A 1083 30.93 16.94 13.86
C LEU A 1083 29.83 17.22 12.84
N THR A 1084 30.21 17.74 11.67
CA THR A 1084 29.29 17.93 10.53
C THR A 1084 29.94 17.41 9.27
N ALA A 1085 29.12 16.92 8.35
CA ALA A 1085 29.60 16.30 7.12
C ALA A 1085 28.60 16.55 5.99
N VAL A 1086 29.10 16.68 4.77
CA VAL A 1086 28.31 16.85 3.55
C VAL A 1086 28.80 15.81 2.55
N ALA A 1087 27.89 15.06 1.95
CA ALA A 1087 28.23 14.10 0.91
C ALA A 1087 28.68 14.81 -0.37
N THR A 1088 29.49 14.11 -1.18
CA THR A 1088 29.85 14.58 -2.52
C THR A 1088 28.62 14.67 -3.41
N ASP A 1089 27.72 13.69 -3.30
CA ASP A 1089 26.39 13.75 -3.91
C ASP A 1089 25.40 14.32 -2.89
N SER A 1090 24.82 15.48 -3.18
CA SER A 1090 23.75 16.07 -2.37
C SER A 1090 22.49 15.21 -2.27
N ALA A 1091 22.32 14.22 -3.16
CA ALA A 1091 21.24 13.22 -3.07
C ALA A 1091 21.58 12.00 -2.19
N ALA A 1092 22.83 11.85 -1.74
CA ALA A 1092 23.24 10.79 -0.82
C ALA A 1092 22.80 11.10 0.62
N ARG A 1093 22.50 10.06 1.41
CA ARG A 1093 22.16 10.22 2.83
C ARG A 1093 23.44 10.31 3.66
N VAL A 1094 23.47 11.21 4.64
CA VAL A 1094 24.58 11.39 5.57
C VAL A 1094 24.10 11.25 7.00
N ARG A 1095 24.60 10.24 7.71
CA ARG A 1095 24.34 10.03 9.13
C ARG A 1095 25.59 10.36 9.95
N VAL A 1096 25.47 11.29 10.89
CA VAL A 1096 26.55 11.66 11.80
C VAL A 1096 26.23 11.23 13.22
N THR A 1097 27.06 10.36 13.79
CA THR A 1097 27.11 10.10 15.23
C THR A 1097 28.14 11.03 15.85
N GLN A 1098 27.71 11.86 16.79
CA GLN A 1098 28.57 12.85 17.43
C GLN A 1098 29.62 12.19 18.34
N PRO A 1099 30.85 12.74 18.44
CA PRO A 1099 31.82 12.32 19.44
C PRO A 1099 31.31 12.67 20.85
N THR A 1100 31.46 11.74 21.78
CA THR A 1100 31.10 11.93 23.19
C THR A 1100 32.24 11.50 24.09
N THR A 1101 32.31 11.99 25.32
CA THR A 1101 33.27 11.46 26.30
C THR A 1101 33.01 9.98 26.59
N ALA A 1102 31.74 9.55 26.57
CA ALA A 1102 31.33 8.17 26.82
C ALA A 1102 31.80 7.18 25.73
N ASN A 1103 31.91 7.62 24.47
CA ASN A 1103 32.42 6.78 23.37
C ASN A 1103 33.90 7.04 23.05
N GLY A 1104 34.67 7.59 24.00
CA GLY A 1104 36.11 7.84 23.84
C GLY A 1104 36.45 8.96 22.86
N GLY A 1105 35.53 9.89 22.61
CA GLY A 1105 35.70 10.98 21.66
C GLY A 1105 35.51 10.59 20.20
N VAL A 1106 34.90 9.43 19.93
CA VAL A 1106 34.77 8.91 18.56
C VAL A 1106 33.43 9.33 17.96
N GLY A 1107 33.48 10.12 16.89
CA GLY A 1107 32.34 10.36 16.01
C GLY A 1107 32.41 9.45 14.78
N THR A 1108 31.26 9.12 14.19
CA THR A 1108 31.19 8.37 12.94
C THR A 1108 30.29 9.07 11.94
N VAL A 1109 30.68 9.04 10.67
CA VAL A 1109 29.89 9.55 9.56
C VAL A 1109 29.67 8.40 8.60
N VAL A 1110 28.41 8.04 8.37
CA VAL A 1110 28.03 7.05 7.36
C VAL A 1110 27.38 7.82 6.21
N VAL A 1111 27.94 7.67 5.02
CA VAL A 1111 27.34 8.18 3.79
C VAL A 1111 26.80 6.99 3.01
N THR A 1112 25.55 7.04 2.61
CA THR A 1112 24.91 6.04 1.74
C THR A 1112 24.56 6.71 0.43
N SER A 1113 25.00 6.14 -0.69
CA SER A 1113 24.82 6.68 -2.03
C SER A 1113 23.35 6.92 -2.38
N ALA A 1114 23.08 7.80 -3.34
CA ALA A 1114 21.71 8.17 -3.72
C ALA A 1114 20.89 6.98 -4.28
N ASP A 1115 21.56 6.00 -4.87
CA ASP A 1115 20.95 4.74 -5.30
C ASP A 1115 20.83 3.68 -4.18
N GLY A 1116 21.37 3.96 -2.99
CA GLY A 1116 21.39 3.06 -1.83
C GLY A 1116 22.35 1.88 -1.93
N THR A 1117 23.09 1.72 -3.04
CA THR A 1117 23.88 0.50 -3.29
C THR A 1117 25.24 0.48 -2.60
N VAL A 1118 25.77 1.65 -2.23
CA VAL A 1118 27.09 1.79 -1.59
C VAL A 1118 26.95 2.59 -0.29
N SER A 1119 27.64 2.16 0.75
CA SER A 1119 27.82 2.96 1.97
C SER A 1119 29.29 3.03 2.37
N GLN A 1120 29.73 4.21 2.81
CA GLN A 1120 31.07 4.44 3.32
C GLN A 1120 30.98 4.99 4.74
N THR A 1121 31.75 4.41 5.66
CA THR A 1121 31.88 4.91 7.04
C THR A 1121 33.21 5.62 7.22
N THR A 1122 33.17 6.81 7.79
CA THR A 1122 34.32 7.63 8.16
C THR A 1122 34.32 7.87 9.67
N THR A 1123 35.40 7.52 10.34
CA THR A 1123 35.54 7.70 11.79
C THR A 1123 36.36 8.94 12.12
N VAL A 1124 35.91 9.75 13.08
CA VAL A 1124 36.64 10.93 13.56
C VAL A 1124 36.89 10.78 15.05
N THR A 1125 38.14 10.53 15.42
CA THR A 1125 38.57 10.48 16.82
C THR A 1125 38.98 11.87 17.26
N VAL A 1126 38.23 12.41 18.22
CA VAL A 1126 38.50 13.71 18.82
C VAL A 1126 39.25 13.53 20.13
N THR A 1127 40.40 14.19 20.22
CA THR A 1127 41.12 14.37 21.49
C THR A 1127 40.91 15.80 21.98
N LEU A 1128 40.34 15.95 23.17
CA LEU A 1128 40.25 17.27 23.81
C LEU A 1128 41.62 17.61 24.41
N LYS A 1129 42.20 18.70 23.95
CA LYS A 1129 43.39 19.29 24.57
C LYS A 1129 42.89 20.29 25.59
N ALA A 1130 43.09 19.95 26.88
CA ALA A 1130 42.79 20.88 27.95
C ALA A 1130 43.51 22.21 27.68
N PRO A 1131 42.83 23.36 27.80
CA PRO A 1131 43.49 24.65 27.67
C PRO A 1131 44.64 24.71 28.69
N ALA A 1132 45.78 25.27 28.29
CA ALA A 1132 46.89 25.44 29.21
C ALA A 1132 46.38 26.18 30.46
N ALA A 1133 46.62 25.61 31.64
CA ALA A 1133 46.23 26.18 32.91
C ALA A 1133 47.48 26.37 33.76
N LEU A 1134 47.58 27.52 34.43
CA LEU A 1134 48.64 27.80 35.38
C LEU A 1134 48.31 27.05 36.66
N ALA A 1135 49.16 26.08 37.03
CA ALA A 1135 49.04 25.36 38.28
C ALA A 1135 49.23 26.36 39.44
N VAL A 1136 48.15 26.81 40.06
CA VAL A 1136 48.19 27.75 41.19
C VAL A 1136 47.27 27.22 42.29
N ALA A 1137 47.84 26.93 43.46
CA ALA A 1137 47.08 26.44 44.61
C ALA A 1137 46.63 27.61 45.46
N VAL A 1138 45.32 27.77 45.68
CA VAL A 1138 44.77 28.90 46.42
C VAL A 1138 44.07 28.42 47.69
N THR A 1139 44.37 29.08 48.80
CA THR A 1139 43.68 28.88 50.09
C THR A 1139 43.15 30.22 50.59
N ALA A 1140 41.91 30.24 51.05
CA ALA A 1140 41.29 31.40 51.67
C ALA A 1140 40.92 31.05 53.11
N THR A 1141 41.42 31.82 54.07
CA THR A 1141 41.20 31.58 55.50
C THR A 1141 40.80 32.87 56.20
N THR A 1142 39.86 32.78 57.12
CA THR A 1142 39.46 33.90 57.98
C THR A 1142 40.16 33.77 59.33
N ARG A 1143 40.47 34.89 60.00
CA ARG A 1143 40.96 34.91 61.39
C ARG A 1143 40.56 36.20 62.12
N CYS A 1144 40.59 36.18 63.45
CA CYS A 1144 40.27 37.34 64.28
C CYS A 1144 41.54 38.13 64.61
N ILE A 1145 41.51 39.43 64.33
CA ILE A 1145 42.57 40.38 64.70
C ILE A 1145 41.88 41.59 65.34
N ALA A 1146 42.17 41.87 66.62
CA ALA A 1146 41.59 42.98 67.38
C ALA A 1146 40.05 43.08 67.29
N GLY A 1147 39.34 41.95 67.45
CA GLY A 1147 37.87 41.89 67.44
C GLY A 1147 37.22 42.06 66.05
N LYS A 1148 38.00 42.00 64.96
CA LYS A 1148 37.50 42.05 63.58
C LYS A 1148 38.00 40.86 62.76
N VAL A 1149 37.19 40.39 61.82
CA VAL A 1149 37.59 39.31 60.89
C VAL A 1149 38.55 39.87 59.83
N THR A 1150 39.66 39.19 59.60
CA THR A 1150 40.57 39.40 58.47
C THR A 1150 40.50 38.17 57.56
N LEU A 1151 40.29 38.38 56.27
CA LEU A 1151 40.36 37.34 55.24
C LEU A 1151 41.76 37.32 54.63
N THR A 1152 42.48 36.21 54.77
CA THR A 1152 43.77 35.99 54.11
C THR A 1152 43.60 35.01 52.98
N VAL A 1153 43.97 35.41 51.78
CA VAL A 1153 44.02 34.55 50.60
C VAL A 1153 45.48 34.36 50.21
N THR A 1154 45.92 33.12 50.14
CA THR A 1154 47.28 32.73 49.75
C THR A 1154 47.20 31.91 48.48
N ALA A 1155 47.86 32.37 47.43
CA ALA A 1155 48.01 31.69 46.16
C ALA A 1155 49.47 31.27 45.98
N GLN A 1156 49.72 29.98 45.78
CA GLN A 1156 51.05 29.44 45.49
C GLN A 1156 51.18 29.20 43.99
N ASN A 1157 52.22 29.75 43.37
CA ASN A 1157 52.57 29.43 42.00
C ASN A 1157 53.22 28.05 41.94
N ASN A 1158 52.51 27.05 41.42
CA ASN A 1158 53.05 25.71 41.14
C ASN A 1158 53.37 25.52 39.64
N ALA A 1159 53.21 26.56 38.80
CA ALA A 1159 53.62 26.53 37.41
C ALA A 1159 55.16 26.63 37.29
N SER A 1160 55.72 26.21 36.15
CA SER A 1160 57.16 26.28 35.85
C SER A 1160 57.63 27.67 35.40
N VAL A 1161 56.71 28.62 35.21
CA VAL A 1161 56.99 30.00 34.80
C VAL A 1161 56.57 31.02 35.88
N PRO A 1162 57.11 32.25 35.91
CA PRO A 1162 56.60 33.31 36.75
C PRO A 1162 55.14 33.67 36.40
N VAL A 1163 54.29 33.85 37.41
CA VAL A 1163 52.85 34.10 37.25
C VAL A 1163 52.46 35.42 37.92
N SER A 1164 51.77 36.29 37.20
CA SER A 1164 51.08 37.44 37.80
C SER A 1164 49.73 37.00 38.35
N MET A 1165 49.39 37.36 39.58
CA MET A 1165 48.18 36.93 40.28
C MET A 1165 47.39 38.13 40.79
N THR A 1166 46.12 38.22 40.44
CA THR A 1166 45.17 39.15 41.04
C THR A 1166 44.26 38.39 42.00
N VAL A 1167 44.38 38.68 43.28
CA VAL A 1167 43.51 38.16 44.33
C VAL A 1167 42.35 39.13 44.52
N ALA A 1168 41.10 38.72 44.31
CA ALA A 1168 39.91 39.51 44.52
C ALA A 1168 38.95 38.86 45.52
N SER A 1169 38.27 39.68 46.32
CA SER A 1169 37.23 39.27 47.26
C SER A 1169 36.21 40.39 47.43
N ALA A 1170 35.11 40.13 48.14
CA ALA A 1170 34.14 41.17 48.53
C ALA A 1170 34.76 42.30 49.38
N TYR A 1171 35.96 42.09 49.95
CA TYR A 1171 36.62 43.03 50.87
C TYR A 1171 37.83 43.74 50.25
N GLY A 1172 38.09 43.53 48.97
CA GLY A 1172 39.18 44.19 48.23
C GLY A 1172 39.85 43.29 47.21
N SER A 1173 40.74 43.89 46.42
CA SER A 1173 41.57 43.21 45.43
C SER A 1173 43.04 43.59 45.62
N LYS A 1174 43.96 42.68 45.29
CA LYS A 1174 45.40 42.92 45.31
C LYS A 1174 46.10 42.14 44.20
N GLU A 1175 46.96 42.82 43.46
CA GLU A 1175 47.76 42.24 42.39
C GLU A 1175 49.19 41.95 42.86
N PHE A 1176 49.76 40.86 42.34
CA PHE A 1176 51.13 40.42 42.54
C PHE A 1176 51.71 40.06 41.18
N THR A 1177 52.76 40.74 40.72
CA THR A 1177 53.35 40.47 39.41
C THR A 1177 54.56 39.55 39.54
N GLY A 1178 54.72 38.62 38.59
CA GLY A 1178 55.94 37.79 38.48
C GLY A 1178 56.23 36.87 39.68
N VAL A 1179 55.21 36.30 40.32
CA VAL A 1179 55.36 35.30 41.40
C VAL A 1179 56.12 34.10 40.85
N LEU A 1180 57.34 33.84 41.33
CA LEU A 1180 58.19 32.75 40.82
C LEU A 1180 57.63 31.35 41.14
N PRO A 1181 58.00 30.31 40.37
CA PRO A 1181 57.67 28.92 40.67
C PRO A 1181 57.98 28.53 42.13
N GLY A 1182 57.04 27.84 42.78
CA GLY A 1182 57.06 27.42 44.18
C GLY A 1182 56.81 28.53 45.21
N LYS A 1183 56.63 29.80 44.81
CA LYS A 1183 56.43 30.94 45.72
C LYS A 1183 54.96 31.30 45.91
N ASN A 1184 54.69 31.95 47.05
CA ASN A 1184 53.36 32.36 47.45
C ASN A 1184 53.15 33.86 47.27
N ALA A 1185 51.99 34.24 46.76
CA ALA A 1185 51.39 35.57 46.90
C ALA A 1185 50.29 35.50 47.97
N SER A 1186 50.34 36.37 48.98
CA SER A 1186 49.35 36.38 50.06
C SER A 1186 48.81 37.79 50.30
N ALA A 1187 47.49 37.93 50.27
CA ALA A 1187 46.78 39.17 50.56
C ALA A 1187 45.88 38.97 51.78
N ALA A 1188 46.03 39.86 52.77
CA ALA A 1188 45.14 39.94 53.91
C ALA A 1188 44.23 41.17 53.75
N PHE A 1189 42.92 40.94 53.72
CA PHE A 1189 41.89 41.95 53.61
C PHE A 1189 41.21 42.13 54.98
N SER A 1190 41.28 43.35 55.52
CA SER A 1190 40.48 43.70 56.70
C SER A 1190 39.02 43.86 56.28
N THR A 1191 38.14 43.03 56.83
CA THR A 1191 36.71 43.08 56.53
C THR A 1191 36.03 44.26 57.23
N ARG A 1192 36.69 44.86 58.24
CA ARG A 1192 36.17 45.87 59.18
C ARG A 1192 34.92 45.43 59.96
N ALA A 1193 34.49 44.17 59.82
CA ALA A 1193 33.33 43.58 60.47
C ALA A 1193 33.75 42.65 61.62
N ALA A 1194 32.90 42.56 62.65
CA ALA A 1194 33.06 41.56 63.73
C ALA A 1194 32.69 40.15 63.24
N SER A 1195 31.81 40.03 62.26
CA SER A 1195 31.42 38.76 61.64
C SER A 1195 31.37 38.86 60.11
N VAL A 1196 31.73 37.79 59.42
CA VAL A 1196 31.53 37.62 57.97
C VAL A 1196 30.87 36.28 57.65
N PRO A 1197 29.97 36.22 56.65
CA PRO A 1197 29.39 34.95 56.18
C PRO A 1197 30.43 34.12 55.42
N ALA A 1198 30.10 32.86 55.15
CA ALA A 1198 30.88 32.04 54.23
C ALA A 1198 30.81 32.67 52.83
N GLY A 1199 31.92 32.66 52.12
CA GLY A 1199 32.02 33.33 50.82
C GLY A 1199 33.19 32.78 50.01
N GLN A 1200 33.47 33.46 48.90
CA GLN A 1200 34.51 33.05 47.96
C GLN A 1200 35.43 34.23 47.65
N ALA A 1201 36.73 33.96 47.58
CA ALA A 1201 37.71 34.82 46.95
C ALA A 1201 38.12 34.20 45.61
N THR A 1202 38.55 35.01 44.66
CA THR A 1202 39.03 34.55 43.35
C THR A 1202 40.47 34.97 43.15
N VAL A 1203 41.26 34.12 42.51
CA VAL A 1203 42.63 34.45 42.08
C VAL A 1203 42.71 34.28 40.58
N THR A 1204 42.95 35.38 39.87
CA THR A 1204 43.21 35.38 38.43
C THR A 1204 44.73 35.37 38.22
N ALA A 1205 45.26 34.24 37.83
CA ALA A 1205 46.65 34.03 37.46
C ALA A 1205 46.87 34.25 35.96
N THR A 1206 47.90 34.98 35.56
CA THR A 1206 48.28 35.23 34.16
C THR A 1206 49.79 35.04 33.97
N ALA A 1207 50.19 34.39 32.87
CA ALA A 1207 51.59 34.22 32.50
C ALA A 1207 51.71 33.95 31.00
N THR A 1208 52.92 34.00 30.46
CA THR A 1208 53.22 33.51 29.11
C THR A 1208 53.91 32.17 29.22
N VAL A 1209 53.30 31.11 28.68
CA VAL A 1209 53.87 29.75 28.61
C VAL A 1209 54.16 29.47 27.14
N ASP A 1210 55.43 29.17 26.82
CA ASP A 1210 55.89 28.86 25.45
C ASP A 1210 55.44 29.91 24.41
N GLY A 1211 55.54 31.19 24.75
CA GLY A 1211 55.15 32.31 23.88
C GLY A 1211 53.65 32.61 23.82
N THR A 1212 52.80 31.84 24.53
CA THR A 1212 51.34 32.01 24.54
C THR A 1212 50.86 32.58 25.88
N PRO A 1213 50.06 33.66 25.90
CA PRO A 1213 49.42 34.15 27.12
C PRO A 1213 48.41 33.13 27.66
N VAL A 1214 48.55 32.76 28.93
CA VAL A 1214 47.68 31.84 29.65
C VAL A 1214 47.06 32.58 30.83
N THR A 1215 45.75 32.44 31.02
CA THR A 1215 45.01 32.97 32.18
C THR A 1215 44.27 31.84 32.89
N THR A 1216 44.33 31.78 34.21
CA THR A 1216 43.63 30.78 35.03
C THR A 1216 42.96 31.46 36.20
N VAL A 1217 41.65 31.27 36.35
CA VAL A 1217 40.88 31.83 37.47
C VAL A 1217 40.57 30.72 38.46
N ILE A 1218 41.04 30.86 39.70
CA ILE A 1218 40.86 29.86 40.75
C ILE A 1218 40.02 30.46 41.88
N PRO A 1219 38.80 29.94 42.11
CA PRO A 1219 38.04 30.28 43.29
C PRO A 1219 38.61 29.59 44.55
N ALA A 1220 38.57 30.27 45.68
CA ALA A 1220 38.86 29.72 47.00
C ALA A 1220 37.77 30.13 47.99
N GLY A 1221 37.03 29.13 48.46
CA GLY A 1221 36.00 29.32 49.50
C GLY A 1221 36.61 29.58 50.87
N TYR A 1222 35.97 30.42 51.66
CA TYR A 1222 36.25 30.60 53.08
C TYR A 1222 34.97 30.47 53.90
N SER A 1223 35.06 29.83 55.07
CA SER A 1223 33.92 29.64 55.97
C SER A 1223 33.54 30.94 56.69
N ALA A 1224 32.27 31.01 57.11
CA ALA A 1224 31.77 32.07 57.98
C ALA A 1224 32.61 32.14 59.26
N ARG A 1225 32.82 33.35 59.78
CA ARG A 1225 33.56 33.56 61.03
C ARG A 1225 33.06 34.78 61.79
N SER A 1226 32.98 34.64 63.10
CA SER A 1226 32.72 35.74 64.04
C SER A 1226 33.89 35.89 65.01
N CYS A 1227 34.21 37.15 65.30
CA CYS A 1227 35.16 37.68 66.26
C CYS A 1227 34.41 38.67 67.18
#